data_AF-A0A2M7SEW9-F1
#
_entry.id   AF-A0A2M7SEW9-F1
#
_cell.length_a   1.000
_cell.length_b   1.000
_cell.length_c   1.000
_cell.angle_alpha   90.00
_cell.angle_beta   90.00
_cell.angle_gamma   90.00
#
_symmetry.space_group_name_H-M   'P 1'
#
loop_
_entity.id
_entity.type
_entity.pdbx_description
1 polymer ?
#
loop_
_entity_poly.entity_id
_entity_poly.type
_entity_poly.pdbx_seq_one_letter_code
_entity_poly.pdbx_strand_id
1 'polypeptide(L)'
;MPFKKTLLITCSFAIACFSAQGEAGVKEVSDGSMKVTAVEEKGEISGFDLSAGGKIIAPVRLSSNGFITALKAEAKEEGKTKTLTLSGLKGKPGTGVKFDASDFVSIAITTGELYPVVRFKITLAEFSEDAWKAGAGNCPFHFITCSMPDADAWQMRGWTMATPKADQFPLLIDPHGGNDCEIASKFNRNWSYICPLGGHPVPAIGIWAPERKHYVAFLFQGARFLDHTEKYIATAYCWKEGSDNQFITLAYPYGGALYQSLVLPKKGDSFGSWFHLVWSIDMPAAKEPHELMHEFIFAKYSALLPQVPRINDMSYLTGQSQKALKVFPQASGTGLVYKSGGDAFSEPGGMYISGFDMHRELPVEAAFRRKQKAEIERCKKDLEYLYPLAKKIKAGGDECIVWEEPLEGKWKPGWDPDNRSIHNSDMWAPGISLVDLYRNEKDPKYLPWIDGIYNWTKHFLFTRNEFHDVPSSPFAIGCNMMCTFLMDYYFTFKHDPERAQKAKDAVDMARAYLYRYLPIWPSDNDEADNLDSAFLLEPNSGRDWAALACANEVQWVLNEITEIYVHTGDKKLNYYMKGNLERWYLLYRDEYHKSISEYPETAFTEGLGFFDGAGPGRGGRYNFGVGGILPFHFPIGNSMLRVTAGEKGAFACNKKGAHTYITEYRYSQDGNFAFRVKSKLKEPFDVSITFPFYNITDKTVKIARGDTRMELVRSEGYKTPPTSPSSLYVMGVLDEDMVIVGDVDMKSPVITLEHGFEYRKPSALELKDNGFEMLFLPANAEVAIDWEDVNSFAGLLPGKHCAFKIPYYIIPPEISQGPIAVKDKCSFTEPVSGASRIFILYSEEGPAPGISAVLDDGKNIAFSEDSALAWKFWPPCFQKKFWMGSAAVPAGRKITGIILKDALVFAVTCWKGDDAGLKPVMECFAAAALEGKKIKAAEKETGEFKKKLEGVPAGKMAMLPPSYGSIAATLAGKIGIMDKMKKLNDSQLVTPEFFNAQKFPVAFYFGGEEYVKTVREDGDGIEALKRYLAGGGLLVLMGAGPYPMFYGYEKGASAGSDPFLPKIGVPMSCPFERPPEPIEMTFNKNQKIIKGLPETLPFPETGDQRLRPIQAEQVTSEAQVTSILTAENYGDAICYIEFTDGELKGGKILYVWATLMGQDYGQTIMSDVYKFIAAQLIK
;
A
#
# COMPACT_ATOMS: atom_id res chain seq x y z
N MET A 1 4.60 -20.61 -38.08
CA MET A 1 4.94 -22.05 -38.18
C MET A 1 4.66 -22.70 -36.83
N PRO A 2 4.11 -23.94 -36.76
CA PRO A 2 3.43 -24.40 -35.56
C PRO A 2 4.23 -25.44 -34.75
N PHE A 3 4.42 -25.18 -33.45
CA PHE A 3 4.62 -26.24 -32.46
C PHE A 3 3.29 -26.58 -31.79
N LYS A 4 2.83 -27.83 -31.93
CA LYS A 4 1.61 -28.35 -31.29
C LYS A 4 1.96 -29.18 -30.05
N LYS A 5 1.38 -28.78 -28.91
CA LYS A 5 0.94 -29.54 -27.72
C LYS A 5 1.57 -30.91 -27.37
N THR A 6 1.99 -31.06 -26.11
CA THR A 6 1.94 -32.25 -25.19
C THR A 6 2.52 -31.79 -23.83
N LEU A 7 1.93 -31.97 -22.63
CA LEU A 7 0.60 -32.46 -22.23
C LEU A 7 0.03 -31.70 -20.99
N LEU A 8 -0.08 -32.34 -19.81
CA LEU A 8 -0.46 -31.79 -18.48
C LEU A 8 0.79 -31.72 -17.57
N ILE A 9 0.84 -30.74 -16.65
CA ILE A 9 1.68 -30.84 -15.42
C ILE A 9 0.76 -30.86 -14.18
N THR A 10 0.00 -31.94 -14.05
CA THR A 10 -0.30 -32.50 -12.73
C THR A 10 0.82 -33.50 -12.42
N CYS A 11 1.85 -33.06 -11.69
CA CYS A 11 2.87 -33.97 -11.16
C CYS A 11 2.33 -34.78 -9.98
N SER A 12 1.38 -35.68 -10.26
CA SER A 12 1.09 -36.82 -9.42
C SER A 12 2.30 -37.77 -9.46
N PHE A 13 3.32 -37.48 -8.65
CA PHE A 13 4.42 -38.40 -8.42
C PHE A 13 3.90 -39.60 -7.61
N ALA A 14 3.33 -40.58 -8.32
CA ALA A 14 3.23 -41.93 -7.81
C ALA A 14 4.65 -42.46 -7.62
N ILE A 15 5.07 -42.61 -6.36
CA ILE A 15 6.39 -43.14 -6.01
C ILE A 15 6.42 -44.63 -6.37
N ALA A 16 6.89 -44.93 -7.58
CA ALA A 16 7.30 -46.28 -7.94
C ALA A 16 8.64 -46.58 -7.28
N CYS A 17 8.60 -47.13 -6.06
CA CYS A 17 9.79 -47.63 -5.36
C CYS A 17 10.46 -48.77 -6.17
N PHE A 18 11.47 -48.43 -6.96
CA PHE A 18 12.43 -49.41 -7.48
C PHE A 18 13.77 -49.25 -6.76
N SER A 19 14.12 -50.27 -5.98
CA SER A 19 15.43 -50.40 -5.34
C SER A 19 16.49 -50.80 -6.37
N ALA A 20 17.16 -49.81 -6.97
CA ALA A 20 18.41 -50.04 -7.69
C ALA A 20 19.59 -49.96 -6.70
N GLN A 21 20.39 -51.01 -6.63
CA GLN A 21 21.58 -51.04 -5.77
C GLN A 21 22.75 -50.32 -6.43
N GLY A 22 23.27 -49.29 -5.75
CA GLY A 22 24.69 -48.92 -5.70
C GLY A 22 25.50 -48.81 -6.99
N GLU A 23 25.54 -47.61 -7.56
CA GLU A 23 26.79 -47.02 -8.05
C GLU A 23 26.99 -45.65 -7.36
N ALA A 24 28.25 -45.21 -7.23
CA ALA A 24 28.61 -44.02 -6.44
C ALA A 24 28.09 -42.73 -7.14
N GLY A 25 26.93 -42.26 -6.70
CA GLY A 25 26.18 -41.17 -7.34
C GLY A 25 26.97 -39.86 -7.46
N VAL A 26 26.90 -39.25 -8.64
CA VAL A 26 27.51 -37.96 -8.95
C VAL A 26 26.88 -36.87 -8.07
N LYS A 27 27.71 -36.18 -7.27
CA LYS A 27 27.30 -35.16 -6.29
C LYS A 27 27.22 -33.74 -6.88
N GLU A 28 27.23 -33.60 -8.20
CA GLU A 28 27.30 -32.31 -8.88
C GLU A 28 26.53 -32.28 -10.21
N VAL A 29 26.08 -31.09 -10.59
CA VAL A 29 25.53 -30.79 -11.92
C VAL A 29 26.15 -29.51 -12.47
N SER A 30 26.39 -29.44 -13.77
CA SER A 30 27.00 -28.28 -14.43
C SER A 30 26.56 -28.15 -15.88
N ASP A 31 26.31 -26.92 -16.33
CA ASP A 31 26.07 -26.57 -17.74
C ASP A 31 27.28 -25.91 -18.43
N GLY A 32 28.39 -25.77 -17.69
CA GLY A 32 29.62 -25.11 -18.14
C GLY A 32 29.71 -23.63 -17.77
N SER A 33 28.58 -22.95 -17.56
CA SER A 33 28.54 -21.57 -17.04
C SER A 33 28.43 -21.56 -15.51
N MET A 34 27.61 -22.46 -14.98
CA MET A 34 27.33 -22.65 -13.56
C MET A 34 27.48 -24.11 -13.17
N LYS A 35 27.87 -24.35 -11.92
CA LYS A 35 27.99 -25.66 -11.30
C LYS A 35 27.32 -25.64 -9.93
N VAL A 36 26.52 -26.66 -9.62
CA VAL A 36 25.94 -26.89 -8.29
C VAL A 36 26.53 -28.19 -7.74
N THR A 37 27.05 -28.15 -6.51
CA THR A 37 27.73 -29.28 -5.86
C THR A 37 27.11 -29.53 -4.49
N ALA A 38 26.77 -30.77 -4.14
CA ALA A 38 26.31 -31.13 -2.80
C ALA A 38 27.46 -30.96 -1.78
N VAL A 39 27.15 -30.40 -0.61
CA VAL A 39 28.10 -30.19 0.48
C VAL A 39 27.86 -31.26 1.55
N GLU A 40 28.91 -31.99 1.91
CA GLU A 40 28.85 -33.08 2.88
C GLU A 40 29.70 -32.76 4.10
N GLU A 41 29.09 -32.88 5.28
CA GLU A 41 29.71 -32.60 6.57
C GLU A 41 29.43 -33.78 7.51
N LYS A 42 30.50 -34.39 8.05
CA LYS A 42 30.42 -35.51 9.01
C LYS A 42 29.61 -36.74 8.49
N GLY A 43 29.54 -36.93 7.18
CA GLY A 43 28.83 -38.05 6.54
C GLY A 43 27.35 -37.80 6.25
N GLU A 44 26.86 -36.58 6.46
CA GLU A 44 25.51 -36.15 6.06
C GLU A 44 25.61 -34.94 5.12
N ILE A 45 24.63 -34.75 4.23
CA ILE A 45 24.63 -33.63 3.29
C ILE A 45 24.02 -32.41 3.99
N SER A 46 24.80 -31.34 4.14
CA SER A 46 24.38 -30.09 4.78
C SER A 46 23.73 -29.12 3.80
N GLY A 47 23.92 -29.29 2.49
CA GLY A 47 23.30 -28.44 1.46
C GLY A 47 24.00 -28.52 0.11
N PHE A 48 24.13 -27.38 -0.57
CA PHE A 48 24.80 -27.25 -1.86
C PHE A 48 25.53 -25.91 -2.03
N ASP A 49 26.58 -25.89 -2.83
CA ASP A 49 27.25 -24.67 -3.28
C ASP A 49 26.96 -24.42 -4.76
N LEU A 50 26.41 -23.25 -5.10
CA LEU A 50 26.39 -22.74 -6.47
C LEU A 50 27.72 -22.05 -6.75
N SER A 51 28.37 -22.42 -7.85
CA SER A 51 29.63 -21.84 -8.32
C SER A 51 29.54 -21.37 -9.76
N ALA A 52 30.18 -20.23 -10.06
CA ALA A 52 30.34 -19.69 -11.41
C ALA A 52 31.78 -19.15 -11.56
N GLY A 53 32.38 -19.30 -12.75
CA GLY A 53 33.77 -18.87 -13.00
C GLY A 53 34.81 -19.48 -12.04
N GLY A 54 34.54 -20.68 -11.49
CA GLY A 54 35.41 -21.36 -10.53
C GLY A 54 35.36 -20.85 -9.08
N LYS A 55 34.41 -19.94 -8.75
CA LYS A 55 34.20 -19.44 -7.38
C LYS A 55 32.82 -19.82 -6.86
N ILE A 56 32.71 -20.09 -5.56
CA ILE A 56 31.41 -20.22 -4.88
C ILE A 56 30.74 -18.85 -4.85
N ILE A 57 29.51 -18.80 -5.32
CA ILE A 57 28.64 -17.63 -5.39
C ILE A 57 27.62 -17.69 -4.25
N ALA A 58 26.85 -18.79 -4.16
CA ALA A 58 25.85 -18.98 -3.12
C ALA A 58 26.12 -20.27 -2.34
N PRO A 59 26.63 -20.20 -1.10
CA PRO A 59 26.71 -21.32 -0.19
C PRO A 59 25.35 -21.52 0.50
N VAL A 60 24.54 -22.46 -0.01
CA VAL A 60 23.20 -22.73 0.49
C VAL A 60 23.21 -23.96 1.40
N ARG A 61 22.63 -23.87 2.59
CA ARG A 61 22.53 -24.99 3.55
C ARG A 61 21.08 -25.31 3.87
N LEU A 62 20.77 -26.54 4.24
CA LEU A 62 19.39 -26.99 4.50
C LEU A 62 18.79 -26.33 5.74
N SER A 63 19.61 -25.88 6.68
CA SER A 63 19.28 -24.98 7.80
C SER A 63 20.57 -24.35 8.36
N SER A 64 20.50 -23.54 9.41
CA SER A 64 21.67 -23.25 10.26
C SER A 64 22.07 -24.47 11.09
N ASN A 65 23.30 -24.47 11.62
CA ASN A 65 23.83 -25.34 12.69
C ASN A 65 23.60 -26.87 12.49
N GLY A 66 23.38 -27.30 11.24
CA GLY A 66 22.99 -28.66 10.88
C GLY A 66 21.69 -29.15 11.52
N PHE A 67 20.71 -28.27 11.78
CA PHE A 67 19.38 -28.67 12.28
C PHE A 67 18.62 -29.57 11.29
N ILE A 68 18.84 -29.39 9.99
CA ILE A 68 18.33 -30.21 8.90
C ILE A 68 19.52 -30.68 8.04
N THR A 69 19.57 -31.97 7.75
CA THR A 69 20.52 -32.59 6.80
C THR A 69 19.79 -33.51 5.83
N ALA A 70 20.46 -33.97 4.77
CA ALA A 70 19.94 -34.96 3.83
C ALA A 70 20.84 -36.22 3.80
N LEU A 71 20.23 -37.37 3.57
CA LEU A 71 20.93 -38.67 3.48
C LEU A 71 21.40 -39.00 2.06
N LYS A 72 20.85 -38.35 1.03
CA LYS A 72 21.14 -38.63 -0.38
C LYS A 72 21.28 -37.36 -1.20
N ALA A 73 22.17 -37.40 -2.19
CA ALA A 73 22.29 -36.44 -3.27
C ALA A 73 22.32 -37.22 -4.60
N GLU A 74 21.37 -36.93 -5.49
CA GLU A 74 21.20 -37.64 -6.76
C GLU A 74 21.16 -36.62 -7.91
N ALA A 75 22.10 -36.74 -8.86
CA ALA A 75 22.13 -35.95 -10.08
C ALA A 75 21.34 -36.63 -11.22
N LYS A 76 20.55 -35.86 -11.96
CA LYS A 76 19.77 -36.29 -13.12
C LYS A 76 19.92 -35.31 -14.28
N GLU A 77 19.91 -35.81 -15.51
CA GLU A 77 19.94 -35.00 -16.73
C GLU A 77 18.72 -35.32 -17.61
N GLU A 78 17.96 -34.28 -17.98
CA GLU A 78 16.76 -34.35 -18.82
C GLU A 78 16.86 -33.27 -19.92
N GLY A 79 17.35 -33.66 -21.09
CA GLY A 79 17.49 -32.75 -22.23
C GLY A 79 18.51 -31.64 -21.99
N LYS A 80 18.03 -30.40 -21.72
CA LYS A 80 18.87 -29.25 -21.39
C LYS A 80 18.95 -28.95 -19.89
N THR A 81 18.19 -29.67 -19.08
CA THR A 81 18.07 -29.42 -17.64
C THR A 81 18.83 -30.49 -16.88
N LYS A 82 19.70 -30.05 -15.96
CA LYS A 82 20.45 -30.91 -15.04
C LYS A 82 20.03 -30.57 -13.63
N THR A 83 19.61 -31.58 -12.88
CA THR A 83 19.00 -31.42 -11.56
C THR A 83 19.78 -32.20 -10.51
N LEU A 84 20.20 -31.54 -9.45
CA LEU A 84 20.69 -32.17 -8.23
C LEU A 84 19.54 -32.23 -7.22
N THR A 85 19.22 -33.42 -6.70
CA THR A 85 18.15 -33.61 -5.70
C THR A 85 18.73 -34.10 -4.39
N LEU A 86 18.49 -33.36 -3.31
CA LEU A 86 18.80 -33.73 -1.94
C LEU A 86 17.54 -34.34 -1.31
N SER A 87 17.62 -35.57 -0.82
CA SER A 87 16.45 -36.32 -0.33
C SER A 87 16.75 -37.16 0.92
N GLY A 88 15.68 -37.64 1.56
CA GLY A 88 15.77 -38.26 2.89
C GLY A 88 16.19 -37.22 3.92
N LEU A 89 15.39 -36.15 4.05
CA LEU A 89 15.65 -35.07 5.01
C LEU A 89 15.57 -35.60 6.45
N LYS A 90 16.44 -35.07 7.32
CA LYS A 90 16.60 -35.53 8.70
C LYS A 90 16.74 -34.35 9.65
N GLY A 91 15.99 -34.38 10.75
CA GLY A 91 16.15 -33.45 11.86
C GLY A 91 17.32 -33.87 12.76
N LYS A 92 18.08 -32.88 13.24
CA LYS A 92 19.15 -33.07 14.23
C LYS A 92 18.60 -33.73 15.51
N PRO A 93 19.27 -34.76 16.07
CA PRO A 93 18.82 -35.38 17.31
C PRO A 93 18.59 -34.36 18.43
N GLY A 94 17.44 -34.45 19.08
CA GLY A 94 17.02 -33.53 20.16
C GLY A 94 16.11 -32.38 19.73
N THR A 95 15.99 -32.04 18.43
CA THR A 95 15.09 -30.95 17.97
C THR A 95 13.62 -31.36 17.84
N GLY A 96 13.30 -32.65 17.96
CA GLY A 96 11.92 -33.16 17.87
C GLY A 96 11.30 -33.16 16.47
N VAL A 97 12.10 -33.00 15.41
CA VAL A 97 11.62 -32.95 14.02
C VAL A 97 11.82 -34.28 13.29
N LYS A 98 10.80 -34.76 12.58
CA LYS A 98 10.91 -35.79 11.54
C LYS A 98 10.18 -35.36 10.27
N PHE A 99 10.82 -35.62 9.14
CA PHE A 99 10.33 -35.34 7.79
C PHE A 99 9.66 -36.57 7.18
N ASP A 100 8.85 -36.37 6.14
CA ASP A 100 8.31 -37.47 5.34
C ASP A 100 9.37 -38.02 4.38
N ALA A 101 9.26 -39.31 4.02
CA ALA A 101 10.20 -39.97 3.12
C ALA A 101 10.19 -39.38 1.69
N SER A 102 9.13 -38.66 1.30
CA SER A 102 9.00 -37.96 0.01
C SER A 102 9.49 -36.51 0.01
N ASP A 103 10.02 -36.00 1.12
CA ASP A 103 10.51 -34.63 1.22
C ASP A 103 11.90 -34.46 0.56
N PHE A 104 12.11 -33.31 -0.08
CA PHE A 104 13.31 -33.04 -0.88
C PHE A 104 13.62 -31.55 -1.03
N VAL A 105 14.87 -31.25 -1.41
CA VAL A 105 15.29 -29.98 -2.02
C VAL A 105 15.99 -30.31 -3.35
N SER A 106 15.50 -29.75 -4.45
CA SER A 106 16.02 -29.99 -5.81
C SER A 106 16.49 -28.68 -6.46
N ILE A 107 17.61 -28.73 -7.18
CA ILE A 107 18.25 -27.59 -7.81
C ILE A 107 18.46 -27.90 -9.28
N ALA A 108 17.79 -27.16 -10.17
CA ALA A 108 17.82 -27.36 -11.61
C ALA A 108 18.57 -26.23 -12.33
N ILE A 109 19.65 -26.57 -13.03
CA ILE A 109 20.33 -25.70 -14.00
C ILE A 109 19.79 -26.06 -15.39
N THR A 110 19.40 -25.06 -16.18
CA THR A 110 18.95 -25.29 -17.57
C THR A 110 19.82 -24.49 -18.53
N THR A 111 20.42 -25.15 -19.53
CA THR A 111 21.36 -24.49 -20.46
C THR A 111 20.69 -23.33 -21.21
N GLY A 112 21.16 -22.12 -20.96
CA GLY A 112 20.66 -20.87 -21.54
C GLY A 112 19.76 -20.05 -20.59
N GLU A 113 19.39 -20.58 -19.42
CA GLU A 113 18.77 -19.82 -18.33
C GLU A 113 19.84 -19.17 -17.46
N LEU A 114 19.63 -17.91 -17.06
CA LEU A 114 20.60 -17.13 -16.29
C LEU A 114 20.75 -17.60 -14.83
N TYR A 115 19.67 -18.12 -14.24
CA TYR A 115 19.61 -18.50 -12.82
C TYR A 115 19.05 -19.92 -12.65
N PRO A 116 19.59 -20.72 -11.71
CA PRO A 116 19.04 -22.03 -11.41
C PRO A 116 17.74 -21.91 -10.60
N VAL A 117 16.86 -22.89 -10.79
CA VAL A 117 15.59 -22.99 -10.06
C VAL A 117 15.76 -23.97 -8.90
N VAL A 118 15.47 -23.52 -7.68
CA VAL A 118 15.39 -24.37 -6.49
C VAL A 118 13.93 -24.69 -6.21
N ARG A 119 13.58 -25.97 -6.00
CA ARG A 119 12.26 -26.42 -5.54
C ARG A 119 12.39 -27.24 -4.27
N PHE A 120 11.42 -27.15 -3.37
CA PHE A 120 11.39 -27.95 -2.15
C PHE A 120 9.99 -28.44 -1.82
N LYS A 121 9.93 -29.55 -1.09
CA LYS A 121 8.73 -30.06 -0.41
C LYS A 121 9.14 -30.55 0.97
N ILE A 122 8.42 -30.10 2.00
CA ILE A 122 8.65 -30.42 3.40
C ILE A 122 7.32 -30.81 4.05
N THR A 123 7.31 -31.88 4.83
CA THR A 123 6.14 -32.46 5.51
C THR A 123 6.58 -32.91 6.90
N LEU A 124 6.10 -32.24 7.94
CA LEU A 124 6.54 -32.46 9.31
C LEU A 124 5.78 -33.62 9.94
N ALA A 125 6.17 -34.84 9.57
CA ALA A 125 5.61 -36.10 10.08
C ALA A 125 5.59 -36.16 11.62
N GLU A 126 6.62 -35.60 12.27
CA GLU A 126 6.62 -35.25 13.69
C GLU A 126 7.25 -33.87 13.90
N PHE A 127 6.67 -33.07 14.81
CA PHE A 127 7.24 -31.84 15.32
C PHE A 127 6.87 -31.70 16.82
N SER A 128 7.79 -31.18 17.64
CA SER A 128 7.56 -30.90 19.05
C SER A 128 8.16 -29.54 19.39
N GLU A 129 7.31 -28.58 19.80
CA GLU A 129 7.75 -27.23 20.15
C GLU A 129 8.77 -27.21 21.29
N ASP A 130 8.55 -28.01 22.34
CA ASP A 130 9.44 -28.05 23.51
C ASP A 130 10.80 -28.62 23.16
N ALA A 131 10.84 -29.67 22.33
CA ALA A 131 12.09 -30.25 21.83
C ALA A 131 12.80 -29.28 20.86
N TRP A 132 12.07 -28.53 20.04
CA TRP A 132 12.65 -27.49 19.20
C TRP A 132 13.28 -26.38 20.05
N LYS A 133 12.53 -25.83 21.01
CA LYS A 133 13.02 -24.79 21.94
C LYS A 133 14.21 -25.27 22.78
N ALA A 134 14.27 -26.55 23.15
CA ALA A 134 15.40 -27.14 23.88
C ALA A 134 16.62 -27.47 22.99
N GLY A 135 16.41 -27.92 21.75
CA GLY A 135 17.47 -28.42 20.85
C GLY A 135 18.02 -27.40 19.85
N ALA A 136 17.22 -26.40 19.46
CA ALA A 136 17.57 -25.30 18.56
C ALA A 136 17.57 -23.93 19.26
N GLY A 137 16.69 -23.74 20.24
CA GLY A 137 16.56 -22.50 21.02
C GLY A 137 15.30 -21.71 20.65
N ASN A 138 15.24 -20.44 21.10
CA ASN A 138 14.18 -19.50 20.71
C ASN A 138 14.50 -18.92 19.32
N CYS A 139 14.22 -19.73 18.29
CA CYS A 139 14.35 -19.39 16.89
C CYS A 139 13.24 -20.06 16.06
N PRO A 140 12.88 -19.50 14.89
CA PRO A 140 11.87 -20.11 14.04
C PRO A 140 12.34 -21.45 13.47
N PHE A 141 11.38 -22.33 13.16
CA PHE A 141 11.67 -23.43 12.24
C PHE A 141 12.03 -22.84 10.88
N HIS A 142 13.29 -23.00 10.51
CA HIS A 142 13.88 -22.37 9.33
C HIS A 142 14.65 -23.40 8.51
N PHE A 143 14.63 -23.19 7.20
CA PHE A 143 15.18 -24.11 6.21
C PHE A 143 15.69 -23.32 5.01
N ILE A 144 16.66 -23.87 4.28
CA ILE A 144 17.32 -23.21 3.13
C ILE A 144 17.90 -21.85 3.55
N THR A 145 19.09 -21.89 4.15
CA THR A 145 19.88 -20.69 4.52
C THR A 145 20.89 -20.34 3.44
N CYS A 146 21.24 -19.06 3.29
CA CYS A 146 22.41 -18.61 2.54
C CYS A 146 23.19 -17.60 3.39
N SER A 147 24.45 -17.90 3.69
CA SER A 147 25.32 -17.06 4.53
C SER A 147 26.27 -16.21 3.68
N MET A 148 26.47 -14.96 4.10
CA MET A 148 27.48 -14.05 3.56
C MET A 148 28.06 -13.23 4.74
N PRO A 149 29.08 -13.75 5.45
CA PRO A 149 29.63 -13.14 6.68
C PRO A 149 30.17 -11.70 6.53
N ASP A 150 30.43 -11.26 5.31
CA ASP A 150 30.92 -9.94 4.95
C ASP A 150 29.86 -9.04 4.28
N ALA A 151 28.59 -9.43 4.29
CA ALA A 151 27.50 -8.60 3.82
C ALA A 151 27.28 -7.36 4.68
N ASP A 152 27.05 -6.23 4.01
CA ASP A 152 26.73 -4.93 4.58
C ASP A 152 25.22 -4.66 4.58
N ALA A 153 24.48 -5.37 3.73
CA ALA A 153 23.02 -5.25 3.65
C ALA A 153 22.34 -6.61 3.44
N TRP A 154 21.08 -6.70 3.85
CA TRP A 154 20.17 -7.74 3.39
C TRP A 154 18.93 -7.10 2.77
N GLN A 155 18.29 -7.79 1.83
CA GLN A 155 17.06 -7.37 1.20
C GLN A 155 15.90 -8.25 1.66
N MET A 156 14.73 -7.68 1.92
CA MET A 156 13.51 -8.42 2.20
C MET A 156 12.31 -7.59 1.71
N ARG A 157 11.32 -8.23 1.07
CA ARG A 157 10.04 -7.60 0.67
C ARG A 157 10.14 -6.51 -0.42
N GLY A 158 11.36 -6.21 -0.87
CA GLY A 158 11.71 -5.08 -1.75
C GLY A 158 12.66 -4.06 -1.10
N TRP A 159 12.77 -4.08 0.23
CA TRP A 159 13.60 -3.16 1.03
C TRP A 159 15.02 -3.68 1.25
N THR A 160 16.01 -2.79 1.15
CA THR A 160 17.42 -3.07 1.46
C THR A 160 17.80 -2.48 2.84
N MET A 161 18.04 -3.32 3.84
CA MET A 161 18.34 -2.96 5.23
C MET A 161 19.81 -3.21 5.59
N ALA A 162 20.38 -2.37 6.45
CA ALA A 162 21.78 -2.48 6.90
C ALA A 162 21.98 -3.68 7.85
N THR A 163 22.99 -4.53 7.58
CA THR A 163 23.40 -5.58 8.53
C THR A 163 24.12 -4.96 9.74
N PRO A 164 24.19 -5.65 10.90
CA PRO A 164 25.01 -5.20 12.03
C PRO A 164 26.53 -5.10 11.77
N LYS A 165 27.02 -5.47 10.58
CA LYS A 165 28.38 -5.14 10.10
C LYS A 165 28.47 -3.68 9.65
N ALA A 166 27.46 -3.18 8.93
CA ALA A 166 27.38 -1.81 8.44
C ALA A 166 26.77 -0.86 9.49
N ASP A 167 25.66 -1.25 10.10
CA ASP A 167 25.00 -0.50 11.17
C ASP A 167 24.30 -1.44 12.15
N GLN A 168 24.68 -1.38 13.43
CA GLN A 168 24.06 -2.20 14.47
C GLN A 168 22.66 -1.70 14.87
N PHE A 169 22.32 -0.44 14.55
CA PHE A 169 21.10 0.18 15.04
C PHE A 169 19.81 -0.55 14.63
N PRO A 170 19.55 -0.80 13.33
CA PRO A 170 18.27 -1.36 12.87
C PRO A 170 17.82 -2.65 13.55
N LEU A 171 18.76 -3.53 13.90
CA LEU A 171 18.45 -4.88 14.41
C LEU A 171 18.80 -5.07 15.90
N LEU A 172 19.98 -4.59 16.33
CA LEU A 172 20.54 -4.95 17.64
C LEU A 172 20.32 -3.89 18.73
N ILE A 173 20.27 -2.60 18.36
CA ILE A 173 20.25 -1.49 19.33
C ILE A 173 18.85 -0.85 19.43
N ASP A 174 18.08 -0.84 18.35
CA ASP A 174 16.77 -0.18 18.26
C ASP A 174 15.95 -0.32 19.57
N PRO A 175 15.73 0.78 20.32
CA PRO A 175 15.09 0.76 21.63
C PRO A 175 13.59 1.11 21.58
N HIS A 176 12.98 1.21 20.40
CA HIS A 176 11.55 1.55 20.24
C HIS A 176 10.66 0.74 21.19
N GLY A 177 9.88 1.44 22.02
CA GLY A 177 8.75 0.89 22.77
C GLY A 177 9.01 -0.33 23.67
N GLY A 178 10.25 -0.68 24.03
CA GLY A 178 10.55 -1.84 24.89
C GLY A 178 10.71 -3.16 24.10
N ASN A 179 9.70 -4.02 24.11
CA ASN A 179 9.74 -5.29 23.34
C ASN A 179 9.38 -5.11 21.85
N ASP A 180 8.92 -3.92 21.46
CA ASP A 180 8.23 -3.67 20.20
C ASP A 180 9.12 -2.84 19.25
N CYS A 181 10.15 -3.47 18.67
CA CYS A 181 11.11 -2.81 17.75
C CYS A 181 10.87 -3.13 16.28
N GLU A 182 11.27 -2.26 15.36
CA GLU A 182 10.65 -2.24 14.01
C GLU A 182 11.08 -3.39 13.11
N ILE A 183 12.37 -3.74 13.16
CA ILE A 183 12.95 -4.81 12.32
C ILE A 183 13.14 -6.10 13.12
N ALA A 184 13.50 -6.00 14.40
CA ALA A 184 13.80 -7.16 15.24
C ALA A 184 12.54 -7.94 15.66
N SER A 185 12.69 -9.25 15.82
CA SER A 185 11.65 -10.11 16.40
C SER A 185 11.50 -9.92 17.91
N LYS A 186 10.32 -10.23 18.47
CA LYS A 186 10.07 -10.21 19.93
C LYS A 186 10.78 -11.33 20.68
N PHE A 187 11.16 -12.41 19.99
CA PHE A 187 11.72 -13.60 20.62
C PHE A 187 13.25 -13.63 20.68
N ASN A 188 13.94 -12.96 19.74
CA ASN A 188 15.40 -12.94 19.68
C ASN A 188 15.92 -11.74 18.85
N ARG A 189 16.76 -10.89 19.45
CA ARG A 189 17.34 -9.71 18.78
C ARG A 189 18.32 -10.02 17.65
N ASN A 190 18.79 -11.26 17.51
CA ASN A 190 19.60 -11.65 16.36
C ASN A 190 18.76 -11.91 15.10
N TRP A 191 17.42 -11.94 15.21
CA TRP A 191 16.49 -12.29 14.15
C TRP A 191 15.59 -11.10 13.77
N SER A 192 15.38 -10.91 12.48
CA SER A 192 14.31 -10.02 11.98
C SER A 192 12.92 -10.58 12.32
N TYR A 193 11.87 -9.77 12.19
CA TYR A 193 10.50 -10.27 12.07
C TYR A 193 10.37 -11.23 10.86
N ILE A 194 9.32 -12.06 10.88
CA ILE A 194 9.14 -13.22 9.99
C ILE A 194 7.89 -13.01 9.13
N CYS A 195 8.01 -12.24 8.05
CA CYS A 195 6.90 -11.90 7.15
C CYS A 195 6.72 -12.97 6.04
N PRO A 196 5.50 -13.44 5.75
CA PRO A 196 5.23 -14.41 4.68
C PRO A 196 5.44 -13.77 3.30
N LEU A 197 5.93 -14.52 2.32
CA LEU A 197 6.13 -14.05 0.94
C LEU A 197 4.85 -13.53 0.30
N GLY A 198 3.67 -14.04 0.69
CA GLY A 198 2.38 -13.49 0.28
C GLY A 198 2.16 -12.03 0.74
N GLY A 199 2.80 -11.59 1.82
CA GLY A 199 2.79 -10.21 2.30
C GLY A 199 3.90 -9.31 1.73
N HIS A 200 4.75 -9.82 0.83
CA HIS A 200 5.84 -9.02 0.25
C HIS A 200 5.39 -8.32 -1.04
N PRO A 201 5.69 -7.03 -1.24
CA PRO A 201 5.63 -6.37 -2.55
C PRO A 201 6.37 -7.16 -3.62
N VAL A 202 7.67 -7.33 -3.47
CA VAL A 202 8.48 -8.26 -4.28
C VAL A 202 8.84 -9.48 -3.41
N PRO A 203 8.39 -10.70 -3.78
CA PRO A 203 8.52 -11.90 -2.95
C PRO A 203 9.94 -12.44 -3.01
N ALA A 204 10.81 -11.83 -2.22
CA ALA A 204 12.23 -12.16 -2.18
C ALA A 204 12.88 -11.87 -0.83
N ILE A 205 13.96 -12.62 -0.58
CA ILE A 205 14.96 -12.32 0.44
C ILE A 205 16.36 -12.45 -0.17
N GLY A 206 17.24 -11.50 0.12
CA GLY A 206 18.58 -11.39 -0.47
C GLY A 206 19.64 -10.88 0.50
N ILE A 207 20.91 -11.04 0.15
CA ILE A 207 22.06 -10.62 0.98
C ILE A 207 23.19 -10.06 0.10
N TRP A 208 23.83 -8.97 0.55
CA TRP A 208 24.66 -8.11 -0.30
C TRP A 208 25.96 -7.65 0.38
N ALA A 209 27.08 -7.89 -0.30
CA ALA A 209 28.40 -7.33 0.01
C ALA A 209 28.85 -6.38 -1.12
N PRO A 210 28.47 -5.09 -1.10
CA PRO A 210 28.77 -4.11 -2.15
C PRO A 210 30.27 -3.93 -2.42
N GLU A 211 31.13 -3.98 -1.40
CA GLU A 211 32.60 -3.89 -1.57
C GLU A 211 33.15 -5.04 -2.41
N ARG A 212 32.61 -6.25 -2.20
CA ARG A 212 32.92 -7.45 -3.00
C ARG A 212 32.13 -7.53 -4.31
N LYS A 213 31.26 -6.56 -4.56
CA LYS A 213 30.29 -6.52 -5.67
C LYS A 213 29.35 -7.73 -5.72
N HIS A 214 29.09 -8.37 -4.58
CA HIS A 214 28.54 -9.72 -4.53
C HIS A 214 27.15 -9.76 -3.90
N TYR A 215 26.19 -10.31 -4.62
CA TYR A 215 24.77 -10.36 -4.22
C TYR A 215 24.16 -11.73 -4.53
N VAL A 216 23.32 -12.24 -3.62
CA VAL A 216 22.56 -13.49 -3.77
C VAL A 216 21.15 -13.32 -3.19
N ALA A 217 20.12 -13.87 -3.85
CA ALA A 217 18.74 -13.84 -3.37
C ALA A 217 17.89 -15.03 -3.83
N PHE A 218 16.82 -15.28 -3.07
CA PHE A 218 15.75 -16.22 -3.39
C PHE A 218 14.55 -15.44 -3.91
N LEU A 219 14.26 -15.52 -5.21
CA LEU A 219 13.16 -14.77 -5.85
C LEU A 219 12.00 -15.70 -6.24
N PHE A 220 10.84 -15.52 -5.60
CA PHE A 220 9.65 -16.36 -5.75
C PHE A 220 8.60 -15.79 -6.71
N GLN A 221 8.88 -14.68 -7.41
CA GLN A 221 7.92 -14.07 -8.34
C GLN A 221 7.45 -15.06 -9.44
N GLY A 222 8.27 -16.05 -9.78
CA GLY A 222 7.88 -17.14 -10.67
C GLY A 222 6.79 -18.06 -10.11
N ALA A 223 6.84 -18.40 -8.82
CA ALA A 223 5.79 -19.16 -8.14
C ALA A 223 4.50 -18.32 -8.05
N ARG A 224 4.62 -17.05 -7.63
CA ARG A 224 3.50 -16.11 -7.54
C ARG A 224 2.71 -15.98 -8.84
N PHE A 225 3.39 -16.00 -9.99
CA PHE A 225 2.74 -15.89 -11.30
C PHE A 225 2.12 -17.19 -11.84
N LEU A 226 2.47 -18.36 -11.30
CA LEU A 226 2.20 -19.65 -11.96
C LEU A 226 1.45 -20.67 -11.09
N ASP A 227 1.65 -20.65 -9.78
CA ASP A 227 1.04 -21.63 -8.86
C ASP A 227 0.74 -21.10 -7.44
N HIS A 228 1.15 -19.87 -7.10
CA HIS A 228 0.93 -19.21 -5.79
C HIS A 228 1.42 -20.04 -4.58
N THR A 229 2.34 -20.99 -4.78
CA THR A 229 2.81 -21.90 -3.73
C THR A 229 3.68 -21.22 -2.66
N GLU A 230 4.25 -20.05 -2.98
CA GLU A 230 5.13 -19.30 -2.10
C GLU A 230 4.39 -18.61 -0.95
N LYS A 231 3.09 -18.35 -1.14
CA LYS A 231 2.26 -17.44 -0.33
C LYS A 231 2.48 -17.53 1.19
N TYR A 232 2.53 -18.73 1.76
CA TYR A 232 2.66 -18.95 3.21
C TYR A 232 4.07 -19.33 3.67
N ILE A 233 5.04 -19.43 2.76
CA ILE A 233 6.45 -19.54 3.09
C ILE A 233 6.92 -18.17 3.59
N ALA A 234 7.61 -18.11 4.72
CA ALA A 234 8.12 -16.87 5.28
C ALA A 234 9.63 -16.74 5.12
N THR A 235 10.14 -15.54 5.38
CA THR A 235 11.57 -15.24 5.28
C THR A 235 12.06 -14.48 6.50
N ALA A 236 13.32 -14.67 6.87
CA ALA A 236 13.96 -13.87 7.91
C ALA A 236 15.47 -13.73 7.66
N TYR A 237 16.05 -12.66 8.20
CA TYR A 237 17.50 -12.50 8.35
C TYR A 237 17.92 -12.84 9.78
N CYS A 238 19.07 -13.50 9.93
CA CYS A 238 19.72 -13.76 11.19
C CYS A 238 21.15 -13.21 11.20
N TRP A 239 21.45 -12.34 12.17
CA TRP A 239 22.81 -11.86 12.43
C TRP A 239 23.71 -12.98 12.97
N LYS A 240 23.19 -13.78 13.92
CA LYS A 240 23.96 -14.82 14.59
C LYS A 240 23.08 -15.89 15.24
N GLU A 241 23.40 -17.15 14.98
CA GLU A 241 22.84 -18.30 15.66
C GLU A 241 23.90 -19.41 15.79
N GLY A 242 24.26 -19.78 17.03
CA GLY A 242 25.28 -20.80 17.28
C GLY A 242 26.64 -20.42 16.67
N SER A 243 27.14 -21.25 15.76
CA SER A 243 28.36 -20.96 14.99
C SER A 243 28.13 -20.06 13.77
N ASP A 244 26.89 -19.97 13.29
CA ASP A 244 26.56 -19.38 12.01
C ASP A 244 26.25 -17.88 12.20
N ASN A 245 26.69 -17.06 11.24
CA ASN A 245 26.56 -15.61 11.29
C ASN A 245 26.14 -15.09 9.91
N GLN A 246 25.40 -13.98 9.88
CA GLN A 246 24.93 -13.27 8.69
C GLN A 246 24.34 -14.19 7.62
N PHE A 247 23.11 -14.66 7.83
CA PHE A 247 22.39 -15.46 6.85
C PHE A 247 20.95 -15.02 6.65
N ILE A 248 20.48 -15.18 5.41
CA ILE A 248 19.06 -15.16 5.06
C ILE A 248 18.51 -16.58 5.07
N THR A 249 17.24 -16.76 5.37
CA THR A 249 16.58 -18.08 5.40
C THR A 249 15.12 -18.02 4.97
N LEU A 250 14.61 -19.15 4.51
CA LEU A 250 13.17 -19.42 4.54
C LEU A 250 12.78 -19.91 5.94
N ALA A 251 11.53 -19.66 6.33
CA ALA A 251 10.95 -20.03 7.62
C ALA A 251 9.48 -20.42 7.46
N TYR A 252 8.96 -21.20 8.40
CA TYR A 252 7.54 -21.56 8.45
C TYR A 252 7.13 -21.92 9.89
N PRO A 253 5.94 -21.52 10.37
CA PRO A 253 5.05 -20.50 9.81
C PRO A 253 5.63 -19.07 9.88
N TYR A 254 4.84 -18.08 9.47
CA TYR A 254 5.14 -16.67 9.69
C TYR A 254 4.81 -16.21 11.13
N GLY A 255 5.35 -15.08 11.56
CA GLY A 255 5.35 -14.64 12.96
C GLY A 255 4.04 -14.06 13.53
N GLY A 256 2.87 -14.49 13.02
CA GLY A 256 1.56 -14.03 13.49
C GLY A 256 1.30 -12.54 13.25
N ALA A 257 0.62 -11.88 14.19
CA ALA A 257 0.32 -10.45 14.12
C ALA A 257 1.60 -9.60 14.15
N LEU A 258 1.69 -8.64 13.23
CA LEU A 258 2.88 -7.82 12.93
C LEU A 258 4.15 -8.64 12.65
N TYR A 259 4.00 -9.94 12.37
CA TYR A 259 5.09 -10.85 11.99
C TYR A 259 6.21 -11.04 13.04
N GLN A 260 6.06 -10.55 14.27
CA GLN A 260 7.14 -10.52 15.27
C GLN A 260 7.18 -11.70 16.25
N SER A 261 6.11 -12.50 16.35
CA SER A 261 6.00 -13.58 17.33
C SER A 261 6.75 -14.83 16.89
N LEU A 262 7.23 -15.63 17.84
CA LEU A 262 7.73 -16.97 17.52
C LEU A 262 6.54 -17.92 17.35
N VAL A 263 6.19 -18.20 16.10
CA VAL A 263 5.23 -19.24 15.73
C VAL A 263 6.01 -20.46 15.24
N LEU A 264 5.68 -21.64 15.74
CA LEU A 264 6.31 -22.90 15.34
C LEU A 264 5.32 -23.79 14.56
N PRO A 265 5.81 -24.71 13.71
CA PRO A 265 4.96 -25.64 12.99
C PRO A 265 4.21 -26.62 13.89
N LYS A 266 3.20 -27.25 13.31
CA LYS A 266 2.45 -28.36 13.92
C LYS A 266 2.76 -29.67 13.21
N LYS A 267 2.53 -30.78 13.93
CA LYS A 267 2.61 -32.12 13.35
C LYS A 267 1.63 -32.25 12.17
N GLY A 268 2.14 -32.69 11.02
CA GLY A 268 1.36 -32.89 9.80
C GLY A 268 1.34 -31.69 8.85
N ASP A 269 1.93 -30.55 9.23
CA ASP A 269 2.10 -29.41 8.33
C ASP A 269 2.91 -29.84 7.10
N SER A 270 2.42 -29.50 5.91
CA SER A 270 3.06 -29.82 4.63
C SER A 270 3.03 -28.59 3.73
N PHE A 271 4.19 -28.24 3.20
CA PHE A 271 4.39 -27.04 2.38
C PHE A 271 5.53 -27.27 1.38
N GLY A 272 5.50 -26.55 0.27
CA GLY A 272 6.49 -26.67 -0.78
C GLY A 272 6.29 -25.57 -1.80
N SER A 273 7.38 -25.06 -2.36
CA SER A 273 7.39 -23.99 -3.36
C SER A 273 8.73 -24.01 -4.12
N TRP A 274 8.99 -22.97 -4.91
CA TRP A 274 10.20 -22.84 -5.71
C TRP A 274 10.58 -21.38 -5.99
N PHE A 275 11.86 -21.14 -6.22
CA PHE A 275 12.42 -19.83 -6.47
C PHE A 275 13.57 -19.87 -7.48
N HIS A 276 13.86 -18.72 -8.10
CA HIS A 276 15.13 -18.52 -8.81
C HIS A 276 16.19 -18.09 -7.79
N LEU A 277 17.33 -18.76 -7.80
CA LEU A 277 18.51 -18.35 -7.03
C LEU A 277 19.24 -17.27 -7.84
N VAL A 278 18.79 -16.02 -7.67
CA VAL A 278 19.32 -14.84 -8.34
C VAL A 278 20.66 -14.46 -7.73
N TRP A 279 21.63 -14.07 -8.56
CA TRP A 279 22.94 -13.64 -8.10
C TRP A 279 23.60 -12.61 -9.03
N SER A 280 24.57 -11.87 -8.48
CA SER A 280 25.47 -11.00 -9.25
C SER A 280 26.85 -10.92 -8.59
N ILE A 281 27.90 -10.87 -9.41
CA ILE A 281 29.30 -10.61 -9.01
C ILE A 281 29.80 -9.24 -9.52
N ASP A 282 28.90 -8.40 -10.04
CA ASP A 282 29.16 -6.99 -10.37
C ASP A 282 28.01 -6.11 -9.84
N MET A 283 27.77 -6.17 -8.53
CA MET A 283 26.81 -5.33 -7.79
C MET A 283 27.54 -4.40 -6.79
N PRO A 284 28.26 -3.36 -7.25
CA PRO A 284 28.88 -2.35 -6.37
C PRO A 284 27.81 -1.42 -5.74
N ALA A 285 28.21 -0.65 -4.73
CA ALA A 285 27.38 0.35 -4.02
C ALA A 285 26.69 1.44 -4.89
N ALA A 286 26.97 1.51 -6.19
CA ALA A 286 26.30 2.43 -7.14
C ALA A 286 25.19 1.75 -7.97
N LYS A 287 24.96 0.45 -7.75
CA LYS A 287 23.83 -0.33 -8.31
C LYS A 287 22.94 -0.79 -7.16
N GLU A 288 21.70 -1.17 -7.48
CA GLU A 288 20.70 -1.52 -6.48
C GLU A 288 20.09 -2.92 -6.76
N PRO A 289 20.01 -3.83 -5.76
CA PRO A 289 19.50 -5.18 -5.93
C PRO A 289 18.06 -5.34 -6.48
N HIS A 290 17.17 -4.41 -6.15
CA HIS A 290 15.78 -4.38 -6.60
C HIS A 290 15.66 -4.02 -8.09
N GLU A 291 16.53 -3.14 -8.61
CA GLU A 291 16.63 -2.86 -10.06
C GLU A 291 16.88 -4.17 -10.83
N LEU A 292 17.83 -5.00 -10.38
CA LEU A 292 18.12 -6.32 -10.96
C LEU A 292 16.91 -7.28 -10.89
N MET A 293 16.16 -7.29 -9.79
CA MET A 293 14.95 -8.09 -9.67
C MET A 293 13.90 -7.69 -10.71
N HIS A 294 13.63 -6.39 -10.83
CA HIS A 294 12.66 -5.90 -11.81
C HIS A 294 13.15 -6.12 -13.26
N GLU A 295 14.44 -5.98 -13.56
CA GLU A 295 14.98 -6.35 -14.87
C GLU A 295 14.71 -7.82 -15.21
N PHE A 296 14.98 -8.74 -14.28
CA PHE A 296 14.70 -10.16 -14.48
C PHE A 296 13.19 -10.45 -14.63
N ILE A 297 12.34 -9.81 -13.82
CA ILE A 297 10.88 -9.96 -13.88
C ILE A 297 10.35 -9.51 -15.25
N PHE A 298 10.76 -8.35 -15.75
CA PHE A 298 10.33 -7.87 -17.07
C PHE A 298 10.88 -8.75 -18.21
N ALA A 299 12.14 -9.20 -18.10
CA ALA A 299 12.75 -10.06 -19.12
C ALA A 299 12.07 -11.43 -19.23
N LYS A 300 11.70 -12.05 -18.09
CA LYS A 300 11.19 -13.43 -18.04
C LYS A 300 9.67 -13.55 -17.97
N TYR A 301 8.99 -12.60 -17.35
CA TYR A 301 7.57 -12.68 -16.98
C TYR A 301 6.69 -11.56 -17.55
N SER A 302 7.17 -10.82 -18.54
CA SER A 302 6.42 -9.74 -19.22
C SER A 302 5.03 -10.14 -19.74
N ALA A 303 4.81 -11.40 -20.11
CA ALA A 303 3.51 -11.89 -20.55
C ALA A 303 2.50 -12.16 -19.40
N LEU A 304 2.94 -12.12 -18.15
CA LEU A 304 2.14 -12.35 -16.93
C LEU A 304 1.97 -11.08 -16.09
N LEU A 305 2.67 -10.00 -16.44
CA LEU A 305 2.48 -8.68 -15.83
C LEU A 305 1.09 -8.11 -16.19
N PRO A 306 0.38 -7.46 -15.26
CA PRO A 306 -0.89 -6.79 -15.53
C PRO A 306 -0.79 -5.73 -16.63
N GLN A 307 -1.91 -5.39 -17.25
CA GLN A 307 -1.98 -4.30 -18.22
C GLN A 307 -2.27 -2.96 -17.56
N VAL A 308 -1.82 -1.87 -18.19
CA VAL A 308 -1.94 -0.49 -17.69
C VAL A 308 -2.70 0.41 -18.69
N PRO A 309 -3.29 1.53 -18.24
CA PRO A 309 -4.02 2.42 -19.12
C PRO A 309 -3.07 3.24 -20.00
N ARG A 310 -3.55 3.64 -21.17
CA ARG A 310 -2.81 4.55 -22.06
C ARG A 310 -2.66 5.95 -21.47
N ILE A 311 -3.67 6.42 -20.75
CA ILE A 311 -3.72 7.70 -20.07
C ILE A 311 -4.49 7.53 -18.76
N ASN A 312 -4.00 8.11 -17.66
CA ASN A 312 -4.71 8.07 -16.38
C ASN A 312 -5.70 9.25 -16.26
N ASP A 313 -6.87 8.99 -15.68
CA ASP A 313 -7.84 10.00 -15.27
C ASP A 313 -7.68 10.31 -13.78
N MET A 314 -7.29 11.54 -13.47
CA MET A 314 -6.98 12.01 -12.13
C MET A 314 -8.21 12.58 -11.39
N SER A 315 -9.42 12.45 -11.95
CA SER A 315 -10.66 12.97 -11.34
C SER A 315 -11.04 12.33 -10.00
N TYR A 316 -10.43 11.21 -9.61
CA TYR A 316 -10.61 10.60 -8.28
C TYR A 316 -10.00 11.42 -7.12
N LEU A 317 -9.13 12.40 -7.39
CA LEU A 317 -8.53 13.22 -6.33
C LEU A 317 -9.60 14.02 -5.57
N THR A 318 -9.42 14.14 -4.26
CA THR A 318 -10.44 14.70 -3.36
C THR A 318 -10.81 16.13 -3.74
N GLY A 319 -12.04 16.54 -3.45
CA GLY A 319 -12.50 17.89 -3.73
C GLY A 319 -11.69 18.99 -3.05
N GLN A 320 -10.93 18.71 -1.98
CA GLN A 320 -9.98 19.67 -1.40
C GLN A 320 -8.64 19.67 -2.15
N SER A 321 -8.11 18.51 -2.51
CA SER A 321 -6.90 18.42 -3.33
C SER A 321 -7.06 19.07 -4.71
N GLN A 322 -8.22 18.89 -5.36
CA GLN A 322 -8.57 19.61 -6.60
C GLN A 322 -8.64 21.14 -6.39
N LYS A 323 -9.06 21.61 -5.20
CA LYS A 323 -9.07 23.06 -4.87
C LYS A 323 -7.66 23.59 -4.63
N ALA A 324 -6.78 22.83 -3.98
CA ALA A 324 -5.37 23.18 -3.80
C ALA A 324 -4.67 23.31 -5.17
N LEU A 325 -4.98 22.42 -6.12
CA LEU A 325 -4.43 22.38 -7.47
C LEU A 325 -5.18 23.30 -8.47
N LYS A 326 -5.91 24.32 -8.00
CA LYS A 326 -6.42 25.42 -8.85
C LYS A 326 -5.32 26.29 -9.46
N VAL A 327 -4.17 26.32 -8.81
CA VAL A 327 -2.93 26.95 -9.26
C VAL A 327 -1.80 25.93 -9.12
N PHE A 328 -0.65 26.20 -9.74
CA PHE A 328 0.55 25.40 -9.46
C PHE A 328 0.90 25.56 -7.97
N PRO A 329 1.40 24.49 -7.31
CA PRO A 329 1.94 24.62 -5.96
C PRO A 329 2.96 25.74 -5.85
N GLN A 330 3.13 26.27 -4.64
CA GLN A 330 4.20 27.22 -4.39
C GLN A 330 5.50 26.43 -4.15
N ALA A 331 6.59 26.88 -4.77
CA ALA A 331 7.94 26.50 -4.38
C ALA A 331 8.15 26.72 -2.88
N SER A 332 8.92 25.81 -2.29
CA SER A 332 9.18 25.76 -0.86
C SER A 332 9.99 26.94 -0.35
N GLY A 333 9.96 27.17 0.96
CA GLY A 333 10.75 28.24 1.59
C GLY A 333 12.25 27.97 1.50
N THR A 334 13.05 29.05 1.44
CA THR A 334 14.53 28.99 1.32
C THR A 334 15.27 28.91 2.67
N GLY A 335 14.54 28.80 3.78
CA GLY A 335 15.14 28.70 5.12
C GLY A 335 15.64 27.29 5.38
N LEU A 336 16.88 27.18 5.85
CA LEU A 336 17.58 25.89 6.02
C LEU A 336 17.77 25.47 7.47
N VAL A 337 17.45 26.33 8.42
CA VAL A 337 17.61 26.07 9.85
C VAL A 337 16.32 26.42 10.57
N TYR A 338 15.88 25.53 11.46
CA TYR A 338 14.76 25.79 12.37
C TYR A 338 15.12 25.46 13.82
N LYS A 339 14.37 26.10 14.72
CA LYS A 339 14.45 25.87 16.16
C LYS A 339 13.17 25.17 16.59
N SER A 340 13.27 23.99 17.19
CA SER A 340 12.09 23.26 17.63
C SER A 340 11.42 23.92 18.84
N GLY A 341 10.08 23.91 18.87
CA GLY A 341 9.28 24.18 20.07
C GLY A 341 9.16 22.98 21.00
N GLY A 342 9.62 21.81 20.57
CA GLY A 342 9.36 20.50 21.14
C GLY A 342 8.15 19.84 20.47
N ASP A 343 8.34 18.62 19.97
CA ASP A 343 7.29 17.80 19.33
C ASP A 343 7.34 16.36 19.89
N ALA A 344 6.90 15.34 19.16
CA ALA A 344 6.98 13.95 19.61
C ALA A 344 8.43 13.44 19.73
N PHE A 345 9.35 13.98 18.93
CA PHE A 345 10.69 13.46 18.67
C PHE A 345 11.80 14.39 19.21
N SER A 346 11.63 15.70 19.05
CA SER A 346 12.61 16.73 19.39
C SER A 346 12.41 17.32 20.79
N GLU A 347 13.52 17.77 21.41
CA GLU A 347 13.46 18.55 22.65
C GLU A 347 13.21 20.05 22.36
N PRO A 348 12.42 20.75 23.20
CA PRO A 348 12.22 22.19 23.07
C PRO A 348 13.55 22.97 23.03
N GLY A 349 13.70 23.80 22.00
CA GLY A 349 14.86 24.66 21.81
C GLY A 349 16.04 24.03 21.07
N GLY A 350 15.97 22.76 20.67
CA GLY A 350 16.94 22.14 19.77
C GLY A 350 16.99 22.82 18.40
N MET A 351 18.15 22.79 17.75
CA MET A 351 18.39 23.35 16.41
C MET A 351 18.61 22.22 15.41
N TYR A 352 17.99 22.34 14.24
CA TYR A 352 17.93 21.31 13.20
C TYR A 352 18.03 21.95 11.81
N ILE A 353 18.55 21.20 10.83
CA ILE A 353 18.33 21.54 9.42
C ILE A 353 16.83 21.42 9.12
N SER A 354 16.33 22.34 8.30
CA SER A 354 14.99 22.30 7.74
C SER A 354 15.10 22.27 6.22
N GLY A 355 14.36 21.40 5.57
CA GLY A 355 14.29 21.44 4.11
C GLY A 355 13.46 20.35 3.47
N PHE A 356 12.79 19.49 4.24
CA PHE A 356 11.90 18.42 3.80
C PHE A 356 11.06 18.73 2.55
N ASP A 357 10.42 19.90 2.48
CA ASP A 357 9.59 20.28 1.32
C ASP A 357 10.40 20.76 0.09
N MET A 358 11.71 20.94 0.15
CA MET A 358 12.55 21.48 -0.94
C MET A 358 12.69 20.56 -2.16
N HIS A 359 12.30 19.28 -2.06
CA HIS A 359 12.08 18.44 -3.24
C HIS A 359 11.03 19.03 -4.20
N ARG A 360 10.15 19.91 -3.71
CA ARG A 360 9.18 20.66 -4.53
C ARG A 360 9.80 21.91 -5.12
N GLU A 361 10.01 21.89 -6.44
CA GLU A 361 10.09 23.09 -7.30
C GLU A 361 11.20 24.10 -6.95
N LEU A 362 12.44 23.85 -7.39
CA LEU A 362 13.56 24.82 -7.55
C LEU A 362 13.46 26.05 -6.61
N PRO A 363 13.62 25.87 -5.28
CA PRO A 363 13.09 26.83 -4.31
C PRO A 363 13.87 28.15 -4.25
N VAL A 364 15.20 28.10 -4.41
CA VAL A 364 16.04 29.30 -4.37
C VAL A 364 16.02 30.02 -5.72
N GLU A 365 15.99 29.30 -6.84
CA GLU A 365 15.69 29.84 -8.18
C GLU A 365 14.36 30.61 -8.20
N ALA A 366 13.31 30.06 -7.58
CA ALA A 366 12.02 30.75 -7.44
C ALA A 366 12.14 32.06 -6.64
N ALA A 367 12.96 32.10 -5.58
CA ALA A 367 13.23 33.32 -4.83
C ALA A 367 13.99 34.37 -5.67
N PHE A 368 15.02 33.96 -6.44
CA PHE A 368 15.72 34.84 -7.40
C PHE A 368 14.76 35.44 -8.43
N ARG A 369 13.93 34.61 -9.06
CA ARG A 369 12.94 35.02 -10.07
C ARG A 369 11.88 35.96 -9.51
N ARG A 370 11.41 35.72 -8.29
CA ARG A 370 10.50 36.64 -7.55
C ARG A 370 11.21 37.89 -7.01
N LYS A 371 12.53 37.98 -7.15
CA LYS A 371 13.42 39.06 -6.62
C LYS A 371 13.33 39.21 -5.09
N GLN A 372 13.07 38.12 -4.38
CA GLN A 372 12.91 38.09 -2.93
C GLN A 372 14.25 38.11 -2.21
N LYS A 373 14.90 39.28 -2.19
CA LYS A 373 16.22 39.46 -1.56
C LYS A 373 16.28 38.94 -0.11
N ALA A 374 15.22 39.13 0.68
CA ALA A 374 15.18 38.66 2.06
C ALA A 374 15.19 37.13 2.19
N GLU A 375 14.55 36.40 1.26
CA GLU A 375 14.56 34.93 1.21
C GLU A 375 15.95 34.40 0.83
N ILE A 376 16.62 35.04 -0.13
CA ILE A 376 17.96 34.68 -0.61
C ILE A 376 19.01 34.94 0.48
N GLU A 377 19.00 36.12 1.10
CA GLU A 377 19.96 36.46 2.16
C GLU A 377 19.71 35.66 3.44
N ARG A 378 18.47 35.24 3.73
CA ARG A 378 18.20 34.26 4.79
C ARG A 378 18.88 32.92 4.48
N CYS A 379 18.69 32.38 3.28
CA CYS A 379 19.31 31.11 2.87
C CYS A 379 20.84 31.14 3.03
N LYS A 380 21.49 32.22 2.57
CA LYS A 380 22.94 32.42 2.75
C LYS A 380 23.35 32.47 4.21
N LYS A 381 22.61 33.19 5.06
CA LYS A 381 22.88 33.27 6.50
C LYS A 381 22.70 31.91 7.20
N ASP A 382 21.68 31.15 6.82
CA ASP A 382 21.47 29.80 7.36
C ASP A 382 22.64 28.87 6.93
N LEU A 383 23.13 28.97 5.69
CA LEU A 383 24.36 28.27 5.24
C LEU A 383 25.61 28.72 6.00
N GLU A 384 25.78 30.02 6.27
CA GLU A 384 26.90 30.54 7.07
C GLU A 384 26.94 29.98 8.50
N TYR A 385 25.76 29.72 9.08
CA TYR A 385 25.62 29.01 10.37
C TYR A 385 25.92 27.50 10.23
N LEU A 386 25.53 26.86 9.13
CA LEU A 386 25.76 25.43 8.90
C LEU A 386 27.22 25.06 8.58
N TYR A 387 27.97 25.91 7.88
CA TYR A 387 29.37 25.63 7.51
C TYR A 387 30.30 25.24 8.68
N PRO A 388 30.34 25.95 9.83
CA PRO A 388 31.19 25.57 10.96
C PRO A 388 30.72 24.29 11.69
N LEU A 389 29.47 23.85 11.48
CA LEU A 389 28.90 22.64 12.09
C LEU A 389 29.09 21.39 11.22
N ALA A 390 29.49 21.55 9.96
CA ALA A 390 29.66 20.47 9.01
C ALA A 390 30.86 19.57 9.37
N LYS A 391 30.64 18.25 9.38
CA LYS A 391 31.70 17.25 9.57
C LYS A 391 32.28 16.84 8.21
N LYS A 392 33.60 16.92 8.09
CA LYS A 392 34.36 16.35 6.96
C LYS A 392 34.77 14.93 7.32
N ILE A 393 34.21 13.94 6.63
CA ILE A 393 34.47 12.52 6.87
C ILE A 393 35.08 11.87 5.62
N LYS A 394 35.70 10.70 5.79
CA LYS A 394 36.15 9.87 4.66
C LYS A 394 35.33 8.58 4.61
N ALA A 395 34.60 8.39 3.52
CA ALA A 395 33.79 7.19 3.26
C ALA A 395 34.22 6.61 1.91
N GLY A 396 34.52 5.31 1.84
CA GLY A 396 35.02 4.65 0.61
C GLY A 396 36.27 5.27 -0.04
N GLY A 397 37.01 6.13 0.69
CA GLY A 397 38.13 6.91 0.18
C GLY A 397 37.78 8.33 -0.31
N ASP A 398 36.49 8.65 -0.48
CA ASP A 398 36.00 9.98 -0.83
C ASP A 398 36.01 10.95 0.36
N GLU A 399 36.33 12.22 0.11
CA GLU A 399 36.10 13.29 1.07
C GLU A 399 34.64 13.75 0.99
N CYS A 400 33.91 13.53 2.08
CA CYS A 400 32.47 13.72 2.19
C CYS A 400 32.14 14.82 3.20
N ILE A 401 31.00 15.49 3.00
CA ILE A 401 30.49 16.53 3.90
C ILE A 401 29.12 16.11 4.40
N VAL A 402 28.96 16.09 5.72
CA VAL A 402 27.72 15.71 6.42
C VAL A 402 27.44 16.66 7.58
N TRP A 403 26.21 16.66 8.08
CA TRP A 403 25.84 17.26 9.36
C TRP A 403 25.37 16.18 10.32
N GLU A 404 25.57 16.40 11.61
CA GLU A 404 25.01 15.55 12.65
C GLU A 404 23.79 16.25 13.25
N GLU A 405 22.68 15.55 13.29
CA GLU A 405 21.39 16.03 13.78
C GLU A 405 21.07 15.45 15.16
N PRO A 406 20.62 16.27 16.13
CA PRO A 406 20.48 17.72 16.06
C PRO A 406 21.80 18.48 15.97
N LEU A 407 21.77 19.58 15.22
CA LEU A 407 22.83 20.60 15.18
C LEU A 407 23.16 21.10 16.59
N GLU A 408 22.14 21.44 17.38
CA GLU A 408 22.25 21.79 18.80
C GLU A 408 21.15 21.09 19.62
N GLY A 409 21.50 20.54 20.79
CA GLY A 409 20.58 19.79 21.65
C GLY A 409 20.69 18.27 21.48
N LYS A 410 19.58 17.56 21.70
CA LYS A 410 19.41 16.11 21.52
C LYS A 410 18.02 15.79 20.98
N TRP A 411 17.86 14.66 20.30
CA TRP A 411 16.55 14.02 20.18
C TRP A 411 16.12 13.46 21.55
N LYS A 412 14.82 13.19 21.73
CA LYS A 412 14.29 12.50 22.92
C LYS A 412 14.87 11.07 23.05
N PRO A 413 14.76 10.40 24.21
CA PRO A 413 15.20 9.00 24.32
C PRO A 413 14.46 8.08 23.34
N GLY A 414 15.18 7.36 22.48
CA GLY A 414 14.58 6.36 21.57
C GLY A 414 15.28 6.15 20.22
N TRP A 415 16.18 7.05 19.80
CA TRP A 415 16.53 7.16 18.37
C TRP A 415 18.00 6.82 18.03
N ASP A 416 18.90 6.89 19.00
CA ASP A 416 20.30 6.43 18.94
C ASP A 416 20.85 6.36 20.39
N PRO A 417 21.85 5.54 20.74
CA PRO A 417 22.51 5.59 22.06
C PRO A 417 22.90 7.00 22.54
N ASP A 418 23.32 7.89 21.64
CA ASP A 418 23.66 9.29 21.93
C ASP A 418 22.56 10.30 21.53
N ASN A 419 21.42 9.82 21.01
CA ASN A 419 20.34 10.61 20.39
C ASN A 419 20.84 11.60 19.32
N ARG A 420 21.75 11.15 18.46
CA ARG A 420 22.38 11.90 17.34
C ARG A 420 22.55 11.01 16.11
N SER A 421 22.49 11.58 14.90
CA SER A 421 22.65 10.83 13.65
C SER A 421 23.23 11.69 12.50
N ILE A 422 24.01 11.07 11.61
CA ILE A 422 24.38 11.64 10.30
C ILE A 422 23.48 11.12 9.15
N HIS A 423 22.49 10.30 9.48
CA HIS A 423 21.49 9.77 8.56
C HIS A 423 20.20 10.57 8.77
N ASN A 424 20.03 11.65 7.98
CA ASN A 424 18.82 12.47 7.94
C ASN A 424 18.60 13.02 6.52
N SER A 425 17.39 12.86 5.97
CA SER A 425 16.97 13.32 4.64
C SER A 425 17.07 14.85 4.46
N ASP A 426 16.92 15.63 5.53
CA ASP A 426 17.09 17.10 5.49
C ASP A 426 18.52 17.53 5.11
N MET A 427 19.55 16.68 5.26
CA MET A 427 20.95 17.04 4.96
C MET A 427 21.23 17.36 3.48
N TRP A 428 20.33 16.97 2.57
CA TRP A 428 20.42 17.33 1.15
C TRP A 428 19.86 18.73 0.84
N ALA A 429 19.07 19.35 1.74
CA ALA A 429 18.52 20.69 1.53
C ALA A 429 19.58 21.80 1.41
N PRO A 430 20.66 21.82 2.22
CA PRO A 430 21.81 22.69 1.96
C PRO A 430 22.43 22.43 0.58
N GLY A 431 22.50 21.17 0.14
CA GLY A 431 23.01 20.77 -1.18
C GLY A 431 22.19 21.38 -2.33
N ILE A 432 20.87 21.21 -2.30
CA ILE A 432 19.92 21.81 -3.28
C ILE A 432 20.11 23.33 -3.32
N SER A 433 20.11 23.98 -2.15
CA SER A 433 20.27 25.43 -2.04
C SER A 433 21.62 25.94 -2.56
N LEU A 434 22.71 25.22 -2.30
CA LEU A 434 24.04 25.54 -2.82
C LEU A 434 24.11 25.42 -4.36
N VAL A 435 23.44 24.42 -4.93
CA VAL A 435 23.37 24.23 -6.39
C VAL A 435 22.60 25.37 -7.05
N ASP A 436 21.43 25.75 -6.51
CA ASP A 436 20.65 26.90 -7.01
C ASP A 436 21.40 28.25 -6.85
N LEU A 437 22.08 28.46 -5.72
CA LEU A 437 22.94 29.63 -5.50
C LEU A 437 24.08 29.67 -6.52
N TYR A 438 24.77 28.55 -6.77
CA TYR A 438 25.80 28.48 -7.80
C TYR A 438 25.21 28.68 -9.22
N ARG A 439 24.01 28.18 -9.49
CA ARG A 439 23.31 28.36 -10.77
C ARG A 439 23.08 29.85 -11.09
N ASN A 440 22.73 30.65 -10.08
CA ASN A 440 22.45 32.08 -10.19
C ASN A 440 23.68 32.99 -10.03
N GLU A 441 24.58 32.71 -9.07
CA GLU A 441 25.69 33.61 -8.70
C GLU A 441 27.04 33.21 -9.31
N LYS A 442 27.20 31.95 -9.75
CA LYS A 442 28.44 31.36 -10.32
C LYS A 442 29.68 31.46 -9.41
N ASP A 443 29.49 31.63 -8.11
CA ASP A 443 30.59 31.74 -7.15
C ASP A 443 31.24 30.36 -6.87
N PRO A 444 32.53 30.16 -7.21
CA PRO A 444 33.18 28.86 -7.04
C PRO A 444 33.34 28.43 -5.57
N LYS A 445 33.14 29.31 -4.58
CA LYS A 445 33.23 28.95 -3.14
C LYS A 445 32.23 27.85 -2.73
N TYR A 446 31.14 27.69 -3.49
CA TYR A 446 30.11 26.67 -3.22
C TYR A 446 30.53 25.27 -3.69
N LEU A 447 31.42 25.15 -4.69
CA LEU A 447 31.75 23.88 -5.33
C LEU A 447 32.30 22.81 -4.37
N PRO A 448 33.23 23.11 -3.43
CA PRO A 448 33.72 22.09 -2.49
C PRO A 448 32.64 21.52 -1.58
N TRP A 449 31.61 22.31 -1.27
CA TRP A 449 30.47 21.88 -0.45
C TRP A 449 29.54 20.96 -1.25
N ILE A 450 29.18 21.37 -2.46
CA ILE A 450 28.34 20.59 -3.38
C ILE A 450 29.00 19.25 -3.72
N ASP A 451 30.28 19.25 -4.10
CA ASP A 451 31.04 18.04 -4.42
C ASP A 451 31.19 17.09 -3.20
N GLY A 452 31.27 17.63 -1.97
CA GLY A 452 31.34 16.84 -0.74
C GLY A 452 30.01 16.18 -0.35
N ILE A 453 28.88 16.83 -0.61
CA ILE A 453 27.54 16.24 -0.40
C ILE A 453 27.25 15.17 -1.48
N TYR A 454 27.62 15.43 -2.74
CA TYR A 454 27.60 14.43 -3.80
C TYR A 454 28.44 13.19 -3.43
N ASN A 455 29.63 13.41 -2.86
CA ASN A 455 30.47 12.33 -2.40
C ASN A 455 29.82 11.51 -1.28
N TRP A 456 29.21 12.15 -0.27
CA TRP A 456 28.47 11.44 0.79
C TRP A 456 27.33 10.60 0.22
N THR A 457 26.59 11.16 -0.74
CA THR A 457 25.42 10.53 -1.34
C THR A 457 25.74 9.14 -1.89
N LYS A 458 26.93 8.92 -2.47
CA LYS A 458 27.37 7.58 -2.95
C LYS A 458 27.41 6.48 -1.87
N HIS A 459 27.58 6.84 -0.60
CA HIS A 459 27.81 5.90 0.50
C HIS A 459 26.57 5.66 1.37
N PHE A 460 25.44 6.28 1.03
CA PHE A 460 24.22 6.23 1.82
C PHE A 460 23.37 4.95 1.61
N LEU A 461 23.50 4.31 0.43
CA LEU A 461 22.55 3.33 -0.17
C LEU A 461 22.18 2.09 0.66
N PHE A 462 22.86 1.80 1.78
CA PHE A 462 22.54 0.65 2.63
C PHE A 462 22.78 0.94 4.12
N THR A 463 22.59 2.20 4.53
CA THR A 463 22.63 2.62 5.93
C THR A 463 21.23 2.55 6.59
N ARG A 464 21.12 2.93 7.88
CA ARG A 464 19.83 3.04 8.59
C ARG A 464 18.90 4.08 7.94
N ASN A 465 17.67 4.20 8.43
CA ASN A 465 16.68 5.12 7.87
C ASN A 465 17.14 6.59 7.94
N GLU A 466 16.72 7.35 6.94
CA GLU A 466 16.94 8.79 6.79
C GLU A 466 15.91 9.67 7.52
N PHE A 467 14.97 9.09 8.27
CA PHE A 467 14.07 9.83 9.15
C PHE A 467 14.23 9.41 10.62
N HIS A 468 14.08 10.40 11.50
CA HIS A 468 14.36 10.30 12.92
C HIS A 468 13.19 9.72 13.75
N ASP A 469 12.02 9.55 13.14
CA ASP A 469 10.78 9.02 13.71
C ASP A 469 10.66 7.48 13.58
N VAL A 470 11.36 6.88 12.62
CA VAL A 470 11.53 5.42 12.46
C VAL A 470 12.97 5.06 12.02
N PRO A 471 14.02 5.41 12.80
CA PRO A 471 15.44 5.31 12.41
C PRO A 471 15.93 3.90 12.02
N SER A 472 15.24 2.84 12.44
CA SER A 472 15.60 1.45 12.12
C SER A 472 15.10 0.96 10.76
N SER A 473 14.16 1.65 10.11
CA SER A 473 13.42 1.10 8.95
C SER A 473 13.35 2.07 7.77
N PRO A 474 14.01 1.78 6.63
CA PRO A 474 13.92 2.61 5.41
C PRO A 474 12.51 2.99 4.99
N PHE A 475 12.31 4.27 4.69
CA PHE A 475 11.00 4.88 4.39
C PHE A 475 10.94 5.33 2.92
N ALA A 476 9.87 5.02 2.18
CA ALA A 476 9.76 5.25 0.74
C ALA A 476 10.04 6.72 0.33
N ILE A 477 9.59 7.66 1.17
CA ILE A 477 9.79 9.10 1.00
C ILE A 477 11.28 9.54 1.07
N GLY A 478 12.18 8.68 1.53
CA GLY A 478 13.62 8.89 1.61
C GLY A 478 14.31 9.17 0.28
N CYS A 479 13.74 8.71 -0.83
CA CYS A 479 14.32 8.98 -2.14
C CYS A 479 14.30 10.48 -2.52
N ASN A 480 13.29 11.25 -2.10
CA ASN A 480 12.96 12.53 -2.75
C ASN A 480 14.07 13.57 -2.68
N MET A 481 14.53 13.91 -1.46
CA MET A 481 15.52 14.98 -1.24
C MET A 481 16.87 14.67 -1.88
N MET A 482 17.27 13.40 -1.81
CA MET A 482 18.50 12.89 -2.41
C MET A 482 18.42 12.86 -3.94
N CYS A 483 17.32 12.38 -4.51
CA CYS A 483 17.11 12.34 -5.95
C CYS A 483 16.99 13.74 -6.54
N THR A 484 16.24 14.65 -5.90
CA THR A 484 16.21 16.08 -6.25
C THR A 484 17.61 16.66 -6.30
N PHE A 485 18.43 16.48 -5.25
CA PHE A 485 19.80 16.99 -5.22
C PHE A 485 20.68 16.43 -6.36
N LEU A 486 20.59 15.12 -6.64
CA LEU A 486 21.33 14.49 -7.73
C LEU A 486 20.89 15.01 -9.12
N MET A 487 19.59 15.24 -9.30
CA MET A 487 19.05 15.81 -10.54
C MET A 487 19.42 17.29 -10.72
N ASP A 488 19.40 18.09 -9.64
CA ASP A 488 19.88 19.47 -9.66
C ASP A 488 21.40 19.55 -9.95
N TYR A 489 22.19 18.63 -9.39
CA TYR A 489 23.62 18.47 -9.73
C TYR A 489 23.77 18.16 -11.22
N TYR A 490 23.00 17.20 -11.77
CA TYR A 490 23.03 16.89 -13.19
C TYR A 490 22.75 18.10 -14.08
N PHE A 491 21.61 18.77 -13.87
CA PHE A 491 21.20 19.88 -14.72
C PHE A 491 22.14 21.09 -14.64
N THR A 492 22.86 21.25 -13.53
CA THR A 492 23.85 22.31 -13.35
C THR A 492 25.21 21.99 -13.95
N PHE A 493 25.66 20.73 -13.90
CA PHE A 493 27.04 20.34 -14.21
C PHE A 493 27.22 19.41 -15.42
N LYS A 494 26.16 18.97 -16.11
CA LYS A 494 26.27 18.10 -17.30
C LYS A 494 27.09 18.68 -18.49
N HIS A 495 27.35 19.99 -18.47
CA HIS A 495 28.18 20.68 -19.46
C HIS A 495 29.46 21.29 -18.84
N ASP A 496 29.72 21.05 -17.55
CA ASP A 496 30.95 21.46 -16.87
C ASP A 496 32.08 20.45 -17.19
N PRO A 497 33.24 20.88 -17.74
CA PRO A 497 34.30 19.95 -18.15
C PRO A 497 34.92 19.11 -17.03
N GLU A 498 34.89 19.57 -15.77
CA GLU A 498 35.42 18.84 -14.61
C GLU A 498 34.39 17.89 -14.01
N ARG A 499 33.10 18.24 -14.10
CA ARG A 499 31.99 17.56 -13.40
C ARG A 499 31.04 16.78 -14.30
N ALA A 500 31.15 16.88 -15.63
CA ALA A 500 30.24 16.19 -16.57
C ALA A 500 30.11 14.67 -16.33
N GLN A 501 31.20 13.98 -15.93
CA GLN A 501 31.12 12.56 -15.58
C GLN A 501 30.34 12.33 -14.28
N LYS A 502 30.63 13.09 -13.20
CA LYS A 502 29.86 13.03 -11.95
C LYS A 502 28.39 13.37 -12.17
N ALA A 503 28.10 14.34 -13.03
CA ALA A 503 26.75 14.73 -13.40
C ALA A 503 26.01 13.55 -14.08
N LYS A 504 26.67 12.86 -15.03
CA LYS A 504 26.09 11.64 -15.62
C LYS A 504 25.85 10.56 -14.56
N ASP A 505 26.85 10.30 -13.72
CA ASP A 505 26.76 9.31 -12.64
C ASP A 505 25.63 9.66 -11.66
N ALA A 506 25.34 10.94 -11.41
CA ALA A 506 24.25 11.40 -10.55
C ALA A 506 22.86 10.97 -11.06
N VAL A 507 22.62 10.98 -12.37
CA VAL A 507 21.32 10.54 -12.96
C VAL A 507 21.16 9.02 -12.85
N ASP A 508 22.22 8.26 -13.13
CA ASP A 508 22.22 6.81 -12.95
C ASP A 508 22.01 6.45 -11.46
N MET A 509 22.62 7.21 -10.55
CA MET A 509 22.49 7.06 -9.10
C MET A 509 21.09 7.42 -8.59
N ALA A 510 20.45 8.50 -9.09
CA ALA A 510 19.07 8.85 -8.76
C ALA A 510 18.10 7.73 -9.17
N ARG A 511 18.29 7.13 -10.36
CA ARG A 511 17.50 5.97 -10.80
C ARG A 511 17.69 4.78 -9.86
N ALA A 512 18.92 4.45 -9.49
CA ALA A 512 19.22 3.37 -8.55
C ALA A 512 18.58 3.61 -7.16
N TYR A 513 18.67 4.85 -6.66
CA TYR A 513 18.02 5.23 -5.40
C TYR A 513 16.51 5.05 -5.43
N LEU A 514 15.86 5.48 -6.52
CA LEU A 514 14.43 5.27 -6.65
C LEU A 514 14.05 3.79 -6.52
N TYR A 515 14.80 2.86 -7.12
CA TYR A 515 14.54 1.41 -6.98
C TYR A 515 14.67 0.87 -5.54
N ARG A 516 15.63 1.37 -4.74
CA ARG A 516 15.73 1.06 -3.29
C ARG A 516 14.46 1.41 -2.52
N TYR A 517 13.80 2.49 -2.93
CA TYR A 517 12.59 3.02 -2.28
C TYR A 517 11.30 2.75 -3.11
N LEU A 518 11.33 1.74 -4.00
CA LEU A 518 10.19 1.32 -4.84
C LEU A 518 9.65 -0.08 -4.45
N PRO A 519 9.21 -0.34 -3.21
CA PRO A 519 8.63 -1.61 -2.75
C PRO A 519 7.22 -1.82 -3.35
N ILE A 520 7.18 -2.08 -4.66
CA ILE A 520 5.96 -2.16 -5.46
C ILE A 520 5.56 -3.61 -5.75
N TRP A 521 4.28 -3.92 -5.62
CA TRP A 521 3.72 -5.20 -6.05
C TRP A 521 3.69 -5.29 -7.60
N PRO A 522 4.47 -6.17 -8.26
CA PRO A 522 4.45 -6.28 -9.73
C PRO A 522 3.20 -6.98 -10.28
N SER A 523 2.49 -7.67 -9.39
CA SER A 523 1.30 -8.47 -9.61
C SER A 523 0.49 -8.48 -8.32
N ASP A 524 -0.77 -8.90 -8.42
CA ASP A 524 -1.54 -9.33 -7.25
C ASP A 524 -0.79 -10.41 -6.45
N ASN A 525 -1.05 -10.48 -5.15
CA ASN A 525 -0.38 -11.33 -4.19
C ASN A 525 -1.21 -12.56 -3.75
N ASP A 526 -2.54 -12.55 -3.92
CA ASP A 526 -3.40 -13.62 -3.44
C ASP A 526 -4.72 -13.79 -4.23
N GLU A 527 -4.67 -14.61 -5.30
CA GLU A 527 -5.82 -14.95 -6.13
C GLU A 527 -7.07 -15.50 -5.37
N ALA A 528 -6.92 -15.88 -4.10
CA ALA A 528 -7.98 -16.48 -3.30
C ALA A 528 -8.90 -15.46 -2.60
N ASP A 529 -8.55 -14.18 -2.53
CA ASP A 529 -9.43 -13.15 -1.95
C ASP A 529 -10.13 -12.28 -3.02
N ASN A 530 -10.41 -11.02 -2.70
CA ASN A 530 -11.08 -10.03 -3.56
C ASN A 530 -10.38 -8.66 -3.54
N LEU A 531 -9.09 -8.64 -3.20
CA LEU A 531 -8.20 -7.49 -3.30
C LEU A 531 -7.38 -7.60 -4.60
N ASP A 532 -6.74 -6.50 -4.99
CA ASP A 532 -5.69 -6.49 -6.02
C ASP A 532 -4.57 -5.60 -5.47
N SER A 533 -3.45 -6.21 -5.08
CA SER A 533 -2.31 -5.47 -4.56
C SER A 533 -1.45 -4.82 -5.66
N ALA A 534 -1.66 -5.17 -6.94
CA ALA A 534 -0.77 -4.79 -8.03
C ALA A 534 -0.55 -3.27 -8.11
N PHE A 535 0.68 -2.88 -8.42
CA PHE A 535 1.17 -1.50 -8.54
C PHE A 535 1.13 -0.63 -7.29
N LEU A 536 0.48 -1.04 -6.20
CA LEU A 536 0.53 -0.30 -4.95
C LEU A 536 1.92 -0.43 -4.31
N LEU A 537 2.26 0.49 -3.40
CA LEU A 537 3.56 0.50 -2.72
C LEU A 537 3.40 0.46 -1.21
N GLU A 538 4.30 -0.27 -0.58
CA GLU A 538 4.47 -0.24 0.87
C GLU A 538 5.25 1.03 1.30
N PRO A 539 4.88 1.70 2.40
CA PRO A 539 5.54 2.94 2.79
C PRO A 539 6.89 2.72 3.48
N ASN A 540 7.03 1.67 4.31
CA ASN A 540 8.16 1.51 5.21
C ASN A 540 8.52 0.02 5.40
N SER A 541 9.80 -0.30 5.57
CA SER A 541 10.25 -1.66 5.90
C SER A 541 9.89 -2.12 7.33
N GLY A 542 9.43 -1.23 8.20
CA GLY A 542 9.04 -1.54 9.58
C GLY A 542 7.84 -2.50 9.67
N ARG A 543 7.73 -3.23 10.78
CA ARG A 543 6.66 -4.22 11.00
C ARG A 543 5.24 -3.64 10.85
N ASP A 544 5.03 -2.38 11.26
CA ASP A 544 3.70 -1.79 11.42
C ASP A 544 3.05 -1.41 10.07
N TRP A 545 3.88 -1.39 9.02
CA TRP A 545 3.48 -1.22 7.62
C TRP A 545 3.72 -2.46 6.77
N ALA A 546 4.16 -3.58 7.35
CA ALA A 546 4.45 -4.78 6.59
C ALA A 546 3.18 -5.41 5.99
N ALA A 547 3.23 -5.69 4.69
CA ALA A 547 2.11 -6.17 3.87
C ALA A 547 0.95 -5.16 3.74
N LEU A 548 1.24 -3.86 3.87
CA LEU A 548 0.29 -2.76 3.64
C LEU A 548 0.69 -1.96 2.39
N ALA A 549 -0.29 -1.37 1.69
CA ALA A 549 -0.02 -0.21 0.85
C ALA A 549 -0.49 1.09 1.49
N CYS A 550 0.17 2.18 1.15
CA CYS A 550 -0.05 3.48 1.76
C CYS A 550 -0.16 4.59 0.70
N ALA A 551 -0.96 5.61 0.99
CA ALA A 551 -0.95 6.86 0.21
C ALA A 551 -0.07 7.95 0.84
N ASN A 552 0.02 7.92 2.18
CA ASN A 552 0.93 8.76 2.93
C ASN A 552 2.38 8.35 2.60
N GLU A 553 3.31 9.31 2.61
CA GLU A 553 4.71 9.15 2.18
C GLU A 553 4.94 8.73 0.69
N VAL A 554 4.14 7.82 0.15
CA VAL A 554 4.17 7.30 -1.22
C VAL A 554 3.70 8.33 -2.25
N GLN A 555 2.80 9.26 -1.91
CA GLN A 555 2.33 10.31 -2.86
C GLN A 555 3.48 11.14 -3.44
N TRP A 556 4.57 11.28 -2.67
CA TRP A 556 5.75 12.02 -3.08
C TRP A 556 6.65 11.18 -3.97
N VAL A 557 6.80 9.88 -3.66
CA VAL A 557 7.53 8.92 -4.50
C VAL A 557 6.93 8.85 -5.90
N LEU A 558 5.61 8.97 -6.08
CA LEU A 558 5.00 9.05 -7.41
C LEU A 558 5.49 10.25 -8.25
N ASN A 559 5.72 11.40 -7.59
CA ASN A 559 6.31 12.56 -8.28
C ASN A 559 7.74 12.24 -8.69
N GLU A 560 8.56 11.70 -7.77
CA GLU A 560 9.95 11.33 -8.03
C GLU A 560 10.08 10.26 -9.15
N ILE A 561 9.16 9.28 -9.20
CA ILE A 561 9.05 8.32 -10.32
C ILE A 561 8.81 9.05 -11.65
N THR A 562 7.91 10.05 -11.67
CA THR A 562 7.65 10.85 -12.88
C THR A 562 8.90 11.62 -13.30
N GLU A 563 9.52 12.31 -12.34
CA GLU A 563 10.64 13.22 -12.55
C GLU A 563 11.87 12.45 -13.04
N ILE A 564 12.21 11.32 -12.41
CA ILE A 564 13.29 10.44 -12.87
C ILE A 564 12.93 9.76 -14.20
N TYR A 565 11.69 9.31 -14.42
CA TYR A 565 11.29 8.68 -15.68
C TYR A 565 11.53 9.61 -16.88
N VAL A 566 11.07 10.86 -16.84
CA VAL A 566 11.15 11.75 -18.02
C VAL A 566 12.58 12.12 -18.40
N HIS A 567 13.54 12.03 -17.46
CA HIS A 567 14.96 12.29 -17.69
C HIS A 567 15.81 11.03 -17.95
N THR A 568 15.37 9.84 -17.52
CA THR A 568 16.09 8.57 -17.76
C THR A 568 15.54 7.78 -18.95
N GLY A 569 14.24 7.86 -19.21
CA GLY A 569 13.54 7.03 -20.19
C GLY A 569 13.25 5.60 -19.70
N ASP A 570 13.41 5.30 -18.41
CA ASP A 570 13.13 3.95 -17.89
C ASP A 570 11.64 3.61 -17.93
N LYS A 571 11.26 2.83 -18.94
CA LYS A 571 9.87 2.39 -19.16
C LYS A 571 9.27 1.56 -18.02
N LYS A 572 10.10 0.93 -17.16
CA LYS A 572 9.61 0.17 -16.00
C LYS A 572 8.97 1.12 -14.98
N LEU A 573 9.62 2.26 -14.73
CA LEU A 573 9.10 3.36 -13.91
C LEU A 573 7.79 3.92 -14.47
N ASN A 574 7.72 4.17 -15.79
CA ASN A 574 6.48 4.63 -16.44
C ASN A 574 5.31 3.64 -16.31
N TYR A 575 5.59 2.35 -16.53
CA TYR A 575 4.61 1.28 -16.35
C TYR A 575 4.09 1.23 -14.91
N TYR A 576 4.99 1.29 -13.93
CA TYR A 576 4.64 1.24 -12.51
C TYR A 576 3.82 2.46 -12.06
N MET A 577 4.25 3.67 -12.43
CA MET A 577 3.50 4.91 -12.23
C MET A 577 2.08 4.82 -12.80
N LYS A 578 1.93 4.38 -14.06
CA LYS A 578 0.62 4.28 -14.72
C LYS A 578 -0.34 3.34 -14.00
N GLY A 579 0.10 2.13 -13.65
CA GLY A 579 -0.76 1.17 -12.94
C GLY A 579 -1.07 1.59 -11.50
N ASN A 580 -0.15 2.32 -10.86
CA ASN A 580 -0.37 2.85 -9.52
C ASN A 580 -1.42 3.98 -9.53
N LEU A 581 -1.28 4.96 -10.42
CA LEU A 581 -2.25 6.07 -10.57
C LEU A 581 -3.65 5.58 -10.94
N GLU A 582 -3.76 4.44 -11.61
CA GLU A 582 -5.06 3.80 -11.88
C GLU A 582 -5.71 3.22 -10.62
N ARG A 583 -4.91 2.77 -9.64
CA ARG A 583 -5.34 2.10 -8.41
C ARG A 583 -5.30 2.98 -7.16
N TRP A 584 -4.72 4.18 -7.22
CA TRP A 584 -4.54 5.08 -6.07
C TRP A 584 -5.83 5.35 -5.29
N TYR A 585 -6.97 5.39 -5.99
CA TYR A 585 -8.26 5.58 -5.35
C TYR A 585 -8.58 4.49 -4.31
N LEU A 586 -8.06 3.26 -4.42
CA LEU A 586 -8.27 2.18 -3.44
C LEU A 586 -7.77 2.54 -2.03
N LEU A 587 -6.83 3.49 -1.95
CA LEU A 587 -6.21 3.98 -0.72
C LEU A 587 -7.05 5.05 -0.01
N TYR A 588 -8.24 5.43 -0.48
CA TYR A 588 -9.19 6.16 0.36
C TYR A 588 -9.53 5.34 1.62
N ARG A 589 -9.69 6.00 2.77
CA ARG A 589 -10.12 5.40 4.05
C ARG A 589 -11.58 4.92 3.98
N ASP A 590 -12.03 4.06 4.90
CA ASP A 590 -13.47 3.73 5.04
C ASP A 590 -14.26 4.85 5.75
N GLU A 591 -14.19 6.05 5.18
CA GLU A 591 -14.92 7.24 5.59
C GLU A 591 -16.02 7.55 4.56
N TYR A 592 -17.25 7.80 5.02
CA TYR A 592 -18.38 8.09 4.13
C TYR A 592 -18.61 9.60 3.93
N HIS A 593 -18.54 10.06 2.68
CA HIS A 593 -18.99 11.37 2.22
C HIS A 593 -19.97 11.20 1.05
N LYS A 594 -20.65 12.26 0.59
CA LYS A 594 -21.69 12.12 -0.46
C LYS A 594 -21.15 12.11 -1.88
N SER A 595 -19.93 12.61 -2.09
CA SER A 595 -19.25 12.65 -3.40
C SER A 595 -17.75 12.90 -3.21
N ILE A 596 -16.95 12.65 -4.27
CA ILE A 596 -15.53 13.00 -4.32
C ILE A 596 -15.27 14.47 -3.90
N SER A 597 -16.16 15.39 -4.31
CA SER A 597 -16.06 16.82 -4.02
C SER A 597 -16.12 17.20 -2.52
N GLU A 598 -16.67 16.32 -1.68
CA GLU A 598 -16.83 16.51 -0.23
C GLU A 598 -15.71 15.91 0.63
N TYR A 599 -14.87 15.02 0.06
CA TYR A 599 -13.78 14.39 0.80
C TYR A 599 -12.68 15.42 1.16
N PRO A 600 -12.10 15.36 2.39
CA PRO A 600 -10.96 16.17 2.79
C PRO A 600 -9.68 15.72 2.09
N GLU A 601 -8.62 16.51 2.14
CA GLU A 601 -7.28 16.12 1.66
C GLU A 601 -6.71 14.92 2.43
N THR A 602 -7.10 14.79 3.70
CA THR A 602 -6.75 13.68 4.60
C THR A 602 -7.59 12.41 4.34
N ALA A 603 -8.34 12.29 3.25
CA ALA A 603 -9.24 11.16 3.01
C ALA A 603 -8.53 9.83 2.68
N PHE A 604 -7.20 9.84 2.54
CA PHE A 604 -6.40 8.67 2.20
C PHE A 604 -5.79 8.00 3.43
N THR A 605 -5.56 6.69 3.34
CA THR A 605 -5.10 5.83 4.43
C THR A 605 -3.58 5.68 4.45
N GLU A 606 -3.05 5.53 5.67
CA GLU A 606 -1.64 5.16 5.89
C GLU A 606 -1.37 3.64 5.74
N GLY A 607 -2.43 2.83 5.60
CA GLY A 607 -2.24 1.39 5.45
C GLY A 607 -3.52 0.67 5.04
N LEU A 608 -3.51 0.06 3.86
CA LEU A 608 -4.47 -0.94 3.38
C LEU A 608 -3.79 -2.31 3.41
N GLY A 609 -4.29 -3.26 4.21
CA GLY A 609 -3.66 -4.57 4.38
C GLY A 609 -3.97 -5.58 3.28
N PHE A 610 -2.94 -6.25 2.76
CA PHE A 610 -3.05 -7.28 1.71
C PHE A 610 -2.77 -8.71 2.19
N PHE A 611 -2.47 -8.90 3.48
CA PHE A 611 -2.19 -10.24 4.01
C PHE A 611 -2.56 -10.41 5.48
N ASP A 612 -2.69 -11.66 5.91
CA ASP A 612 -2.98 -12.00 7.30
C ASP A 612 -1.80 -11.64 8.21
N GLY A 613 -2.09 -11.09 9.39
CA GLY A 613 -1.10 -10.59 10.34
C GLY A 613 -0.66 -9.13 10.11
N ALA A 614 -1.04 -8.50 9.01
CA ALA A 614 -0.79 -7.08 8.77
C ALA A 614 -1.60 -6.19 9.74
N GLY A 615 -1.09 -5.00 10.08
CA GLY A 615 -1.59 -4.18 11.21
C GLY A 615 -3.10 -3.90 11.28
N PRO A 616 -3.75 -3.36 10.24
CA PRO A 616 -5.20 -3.15 10.20
C PRO A 616 -5.99 -4.42 9.81
N GLY A 617 -5.32 -5.55 9.61
CA GLY A 617 -5.87 -6.77 9.03
C GLY A 617 -6.00 -6.72 7.51
N ARG A 618 -6.20 -7.90 6.90
CA ARG A 618 -6.45 -8.06 5.45
C ARG A 618 -7.73 -7.31 5.04
N GLY A 619 -7.64 -6.47 4.01
CA GLY A 619 -8.71 -5.59 3.52
C GLY A 619 -9.03 -4.39 4.43
N GLY A 620 -8.52 -4.39 5.67
CA GLY A 620 -8.66 -3.32 6.64
C GLY A 620 -7.84 -2.08 6.26
N ARG A 621 -8.23 -0.93 6.81
CA ARG A 621 -7.60 0.37 6.55
C ARG A 621 -7.33 1.11 7.85
N TYR A 622 -6.17 1.76 7.97
CA TYR A 622 -5.94 2.75 9.03
C TYR A 622 -6.84 3.98 8.85
N ASN A 623 -7.28 4.56 9.96
CA ASN A 623 -8.13 5.76 10.01
C ASN A 623 -7.35 7.08 10.04
N PHE A 624 -6.05 7.04 9.76
CA PHE A 624 -5.14 8.17 9.63
C PHE A 624 -4.34 8.10 8.31
N GLY A 625 -3.48 9.10 8.05
CA GLY A 625 -2.72 9.28 6.80
C GLY A 625 -3.15 10.49 5.96
N VAL A 626 -2.32 10.88 4.99
CA VAL A 626 -2.67 11.84 3.90
C VAL A 626 -2.29 11.23 2.55
N GLY A 627 -2.45 11.96 1.43
CA GLY A 627 -2.09 11.40 0.11
C GLY A 627 -2.76 12.03 -1.11
N GLY A 628 -3.32 13.23 -0.98
CA GLY A 628 -4.24 13.78 -1.96
C GLY A 628 -3.65 14.67 -3.05
N ILE A 629 -2.43 15.20 -2.90
CA ILE A 629 -1.89 16.20 -3.84
C ILE A 629 -0.81 15.57 -4.73
N LEU A 630 -1.17 15.34 -6.00
CA LEU A 630 -0.29 14.79 -7.04
C LEU A 630 0.00 15.85 -8.12
N PRO A 631 0.90 16.83 -7.86
CA PRO A 631 1.02 18.03 -8.68
C PRO A 631 1.61 17.78 -10.07
N PHE A 632 2.44 16.75 -10.22
CA PHE A 632 2.98 16.35 -11.53
C PHE A 632 1.99 15.58 -12.41
N HIS A 633 0.86 15.17 -11.84
CA HIS A 633 -0.12 14.28 -12.46
C HIS A 633 -1.46 14.98 -12.74
N PHE A 634 -1.98 15.78 -11.81
CA PHE A 634 -3.29 16.41 -11.97
C PHE A 634 -3.25 17.62 -12.93
N PRO A 635 -4.20 17.76 -13.88
CA PRO A 635 -4.33 18.97 -14.70
C PRO A 635 -4.69 20.22 -13.88
N ILE A 636 -3.75 21.14 -13.74
CA ILE A 636 -3.83 22.33 -12.88
C ILE A 636 -4.92 23.32 -13.33
N GLY A 637 -5.71 23.86 -12.40
CA GLY A 637 -6.69 24.91 -12.69
C GLY A 637 -7.75 24.44 -13.69
N ASN A 638 -7.91 25.16 -14.80
CA ASN A 638 -8.87 24.80 -15.86
C ASN A 638 -8.26 23.88 -16.94
N SER A 639 -6.99 23.46 -16.84
CA SER A 639 -6.43 22.57 -17.87
C SER A 639 -7.14 21.22 -17.86
N MET A 640 -7.28 20.62 -19.04
CA MET A 640 -7.84 19.27 -19.23
C MET A 640 -6.73 18.22 -19.40
N LEU A 641 -5.50 18.66 -19.67
CA LEU A 641 -4.32 17.84 -19.87
C LEU A 641 -3.17 18.35 -18.98
N ARG A 642 -2.52 17.42 -18.27
CA ARG A 642 -1.22 17.59 -17.63
C ARG A 642 -0.16 16.95 -18.53
N VAL A 643 0.96 17.64 -18.74
CA VAL A 643 2.15 17.08 -19.41
C VAL A 643 3.39 17.35 -18.56
N THR A 644 4.10 16.29 -18.18
CA THR A 644 5.42 16.40 -17.54
C THR A 644 6.46 15.88 -18.53
N ALA A 645 7.46 16.69 -18.86
CA ALA A 645 8.38 16.48 -19.98
C ALA A 645 9.84 16.46 -19.51
N GLY A 646 10.72 15.76 -20.23
CA GLY A 646 12.13 15.64 -19.88
C GLY A 646 13.00 15.17 -21.05
N GLU A 647 14.29 14.98 -20.82
CA GLU A 647 15.26 14.75 -21.90
C GLU A 647 15.09 13.42 -22.66
N LYS A 648 14.38 12.45 -22.07
CA LYS A 648 14.27 11.06 -22.56
C LYS A 648 12.83 10.57 -22.67
N GLY A 649 11.86 11.34 -22.21
CA GLY A 649 10.45 10.96 -22.23
C GLY A 649 9.52 12.10 -21.85
N ALA A 650 8.22 11.82 -21.94
CA ALA A 650 7.17 12.69 -21.46
C ALA A 650 5.99 11.82 -20.97
N PHE A 651 5.36 12.27 -19.89
CA PHE A 651 4.19 11.65 -19.29
C PHE A 651 2.99 12.60 -19.37
N ALA A 652 1.78 12.05 -19.39
CA ALA A 652 0.56 12.83 -19.47
C ALA A 652 -0.60 12.19 -18.69
N CYS A 653 -1.49 13.04 -18.19
CA CYS A 653 -2.69 12.70 -17.41
C CYS A 653 -3.84 13.64 -17.76
N ASN A 654 -5.08 13.17 -17.61
CA ASN A 654 -6.29 13.97 -17.80
C ASN A 654 -7.07 14.13 -16.49
N LYS A 655 -8.19 14.85 -16.58
CA LYS A 655 -9.30 14.79 -15.62
C LYS A 655 -10.62 14.79 -16.39
N LYS A 656 -11.66 14.17 -15.85
CA LYS A 656 -12.96 13.93 -16.51
C LYS A 656 -12.85 12.95 -17.69
N GLY A 657 -12.13 11.85 -17.47
CA GLY A 657 -12.05 10.71 -18.39
C GLY A 657 -10.85 10.68 -19.34
N ALA A 658 -10.66 9.52 -19.98
CA ALA A 658 -9.57 9.25 -20.92
C ALA A 658 -9.85 9.83 -22.33
N HIS A 659 -9.70 11.15 -22.49
CA HIS A 659 -10.03 11.85 -23.75
C HIS A 659 -8.83 12.39 -24.56
N THR A 660 -7.70 12.74 -23.93
CA THR A 660 -6.52 13.37 -24.58
C THR A 660 -5.23 12.59 -24.27
N TYR A 661 -4.28 12.57 -25.20
CA TYR A 661 -2.91 12.07 -24.99
C TYR A 661 -1.90 12.81 -25.88
N ILE A 662 -0.60 12.55 -25.68
CA ILE A 662 0.49 13.16 -26.46
C ILE A 662 1.19 12.15 -27.38
N THR A 663 1.72 12.64 -28.50
CA THR A 663 2.50 11.89 -29.51
C THR A 663 3.61 12.76 -30.09
N GLU A 664 4.50 12.19 -30.92
CA GLU A 664 5.57 12.95 -31.59
C GLU A 664 6.45 13.78 -30.64
N TYR A 665 6.71 13.27 -29.43
CA TYR A 665 7.56 13.98 -28.45
C TYR A 665 8.97 14.15 -29.00
N ARG A 666 9.50 15.37 -28.90
CA ARG A 666 10.86 15.72 -29.32
C ARG A 666 11.51 16.57 -28.25
N TYR A 667 12.77 16.27 -27.95
CA TYR A 667 13.65 17.09 -27.13
C TYR A 667 14.82 17.57 -28.00
N SER A 668 15.33 18.78 -27.74
CA SER A 668 16.58 19.27 -28.35
C SER A 668 17.65 19.45 -27.27
N GLN A 669 17.76 20.64 -26.68
CA GLN A 669 18.67 20.94 -25.57
C GLN A 669 18.03 22.00 -24.66
N ASP A 670 18.59 22.21 -23.47
CA ASP A 670 18.26 23.34 -22.59
C ASP A 670 16.76 23.48 -22.28
N GLY A 671 16.04 22.37 -22.08
CA GLY A 671 14.60 22.41 -21.82
C GLY A 671 13.73 22.85 -23.02
N ASN A 672 14.27 22.81 -24.26
CA ASN A 672 13.48 23.01 -25.48
C ASN A 672 12.84 21.67 -25.91
N PHE A 673 11.51 21.61 -26.03
CA PHE A 673 10.78 20.38 -26.40
C PHE A 673 9.47 20.67 -27.15
N ALA A 674 8.96 19.66 -27.86
CA ALA A 674 7.69 19.72 -28.57
C ALA A 674 6.90 18.41 -28.43
N PHE A 675 5.56 18.48 -28.51
CA PHE A 675 4.67 17.32 -28.61
C PHE A 675 3.42 17.64 -29.42
N ARG A 676 2.89 16.64 -30.12
CA ARG A 676 1.58 16.69 -30.75
C ARG A 676 0.50 16.19 -29.80
N VAL A 677 -0.57 16.95 -29.67
CA VAL A 677 -1.78 16.59 -28.93
C VAL A 677 -2.71 15.74 -29.81
N LYS A 678 -3.32 14.72 -29.21
CA LYS A 678 -4.40 13.91 -29.81
C LYS A 678 -5.57 13.89 -28.84
N SER A 679 -6.78 14.26 -29.28
CA SER A 679 -7.93 14.42 -28.39
C SER A 679 -9.27 14.01 -29.02
N LYS A 680 -10.15 13.46 -28.18
CA LYS A 680 -11.58 13.29 -28.50
C LYS A 680 -12.39 14.58 -28.28
N LEU A 681 -11.86 15.56 -27.55
CA LEU A 681 -12.53 16.84 -27.27
C LEU A 681 -12.73 17.64 -28.57
N LYS A 682 -13.83 18.42 -28.63
CA LYS A 682 -14.20 19.23 -29.81
C LYS A 682 -13.97 20.73 -29.61
N GLU A 683 -14.04 21.19 -28.37
CA GLU A 683 -13.76 22.57 -28.00
C GLU A 683 -12.27 22.76 -27.64
N PRO A 684 -11.72 23.99 -27.79
CA PRO A 684 -10.40 24.32 -27.27
C PRO A 684 -10.28 24.06 -25.77
N PHE A 685 -9.11 23.59 -25.34
CA PHE A 685 -8.82 23.31 -23.94
C PHE A 685 -7.42 23.76 -23.54
N ASP A 686 -7.21 23.92 -22.24
CA ASP A 686 -5.94 24.38 -21.68
C ASP A 686 -5.06 23.19 -21.25
N VAL A 687 -3.74 23.40 -21.26
CA VAL A 687 -2.72 22.39 -20.95
C VAL A 687 -1.75 22.94 -19.89
N SER A 688 -1.57 22.22 -18.79
CA SER A 688 -0.55 22.52 -17.78
C SER A 688 0.69 21.67 -18.04
N ILE A 689 1.85 22.31 -18.21
CA ILE A 689 3.11 21.70 -18.65
C ILE A 689 4.19 21.94 -17.59
N THR A 690 5.03 20.93 -17.33
CA THR A 690 6.22 21.06 -16.47
C THR A 690 7.42 20.33 -17.07
N PHE A 691 8.62 20.89 -16.93
CA PHE A 691 9.89 20.24 -17.20
C PHE A 691 10.72 20.27 -15.89
N PRO A 692 10.78 19.16 -15.13
CA PRO A 692 11.41 19.14 -13.81
C PRO A 692 12.87 19.61 -13.83
N PHE A 693 13.32 20.16 -12.69
CA PHE A 693 14.68 20.65 -12.45
C PHE A 693 15.24 21.70 -13.44
N TYR A 694 14.42 22.29 -14.32
CA TYR A 694 14.87 23.27 -15.31
C TYR A 694 13.92 24.47 -15.41
N ASN A 695 14.44 25.71 -15.30
CA ASN A 695 13.63 26.92 -15.50
C ASN A 695 13.27 27.12 -16.98
N ILE A 696 11.99 26.98 -17.31
CA ILE A 696 11.47 27.15 -18.68
C ILE A 696 10.67 28.45 -18.87
N THR A 697 10.66 29.36 -17.89
CA THR A 697 9.71 30.48 -17.87
C THR A 697 10.06 31.66 -18.80
N ASP A 698 11.26 31.67 -19.36
CA ASP A 698 11.69 32.62 -20.39
C ASP A 698 11.71 32.01 -21.81
N LYS A 699 11.23 30.76 -21.95
CA LYS A 699 11.05 30.14 -23.27
C LYS A 699 9.86 30.76 -24.01
N THR A 700 9.99 30.88 -25.33
CA THR A 700 8.86 31.16 -26.23
C THR A 700 7.95 29.94 -26.31
N VAL A 701 6.64 30.14 -26.53
CA VAL A 701 5.68 29.05 -26.74
C VAL A 701 5.00 29.26 -28.09
N LYS A 702 4.99 28.21 -28.91
CA LYS A 702 4.44 28.23 -30.27
C LYS A 702 3.48 27.05 -30.44
N ILE A 703 2.36 27.25 -31.14
CA ILE A 703 1.47 26.19 -31.61
C ILE A 703 1.65 26.07 -33.13
N ALA A 704 1.80 24.85 -33.64
CA ALA A 704 1.64 24.56 -35.07
C ALA A 704 0.35 23.77 -35.30
N ARG A 705 -0.55 24.34 -36.10
CA ARG A 705 -1.91 23.87 -36.42
C ARG A 705 -2.05 23.79 -37.93
N GLY A 706 -2.05 22.56 -38.46
CA GLY A 706 -1.86 22.34 -39.90
C GLY A 706 -0.55 22.99 -40.39
N ASP A 707 -0.62 23.74 -41.48
CA ASP A 707 0.52 24.47 -42.05
C ASP A 707 0.84 25.80 -41.33
N THR A 708 0.02 26.22 -40.36
CA THR A 708 0.20 27.50 -39.65
C THR A 708 0.99 27.30 -38.36
N ARG A 709 2.06 28.08 -38.16
CA ARG A 709 2.78 28.16 -36.89
C ARG A 709 2.59 29.55 -36.27
N MET A 710 1.95 29.59 -35.10
CA MET A 710 1.69 30.81 -34.33
C MET A 710 2.54 30.84 -33.07
N GLU A 711 3.20 31.97 -32.82
CA GLU A 711 3.83 32.24 -31.53
C GLU A 711 2.79 32.83 -30.58
N LEU A 712 2.72 32.33 -29.36
CA LEU A 712 1.72 32.71 -28.38
C LEU A 712 2.18 33.93 -27.58
N VAL A 713 1.28 34.91 -27.40
CA VAL A 713 1.54 36.06 -26.55
C VAL A 713 1.47 35.65 -25.06
N ARG A 714 2.49 35.98 -24.28
CA ARG A 714 2.52 35.75 -22.82
C ARG A 714 1.38 36.54 -22.17
N SER A 715 0.71 35.93 -21.18
CA SER A 715 -0.56 36.31 -20.56
C SER A 715 -1.86 36.01 -21.34
N GLU A 716 -1.83 36.02 -22.67
CA GLU A 716 -3.01 35.77 -23.53
C GLU A 716 -3.12 34.30 -23.97
N GLY A 717 -2.07 33.75 -24.60
CA GLY A 717 -2.00 32.36 -25.08
C GLY A 717 -1.24 31.42 -24.13
N TYR A 718 -0.36 31.95 -23.28
CA TYR A 718 0.28 31.16 -22.22
C TYR A 718 0.64 31.98 -20.99
N LYS A 719 0.73 31.35 -19.82
CA LYS A 719 1.11 31.94 -18.53
C LYS A 719 2.28 31.18 -17.91
N THR A 720 3.08 31.90 -17.13
CA THR A 720 4.25 31.36 -16.41
C THR A 720 3.99 31.54 -14.90
N PRO A 721 3.75 30.48 -14.11
CA PRO A 721 3.53 30.62 -12.67
C PRO A 721 4.76 31.25 -12.01
N PRO A 722 4.65 32.27 -11.14
CA PRO A 722 5.83 32.92 -10.55
C PRO A 722 6.52 32.06 -9.48
N THR A 723 5.82 31.08 -8.91
CA THR A 723 6.29 30.20 -7.83
C THR A 723 6.65 28.78 -8.29
N SER A 724 6.68 28.53 -9.59
CA SER A 724 7.04 27.25 -10.19
C SER A 724 7.84 27.55 -11.46
N PRO A 725 9.19 27.60 -11.36
CA PRO A 725 10.06 27.93 -12.50
C PRO A 725 10.07 26.84 -13.58
N SER A 726 9.74 25.61 -13.20
CA SER A 726 9.70 24.45 -14.08
C SER A 726 8.48 24.39 -15.01
N SER A 727 7.51 25.31 -14.87
CA SER A 727 6.16 25.13 -15.42
C SER A 727 5.61 26.25 -16.31
N LEU A 728 4.68 25.86 -17.17
CA LEU A 728 3.90 26.70 -18.08
C LEU A 728 2.42 26.31 -18.07
N TYR A 729 1.55 27.27 -18.39
CA TYR A 729 0.12 27.05 -18.61
C TYR A 729 -0.26 27.56 -20.00
N VAL A 730 -0.60 26.67 -20.92
CA VAL A 730 -0.90 26.99 -22.33
C VAL A 730 -2.41 26.93 -22.56
N MET A 731 -2.97 27.92 -23.24
CA MET A 731 -4.42 28.08 -23.40
C MET A 731 -4.86 27.88 -24.85
N GLY A 732 -6.09 27.39 -25.05
CA GLY A 732 -6.71 27.31 -26.38
C GLY A 732 -6.12 26.28 -27.35
N VAL A 733 -5.60 25.16 -26.81
CA VAL A 733 -5.06 24.03 -27.58
C VAL A 733 -6.21 23.19 -28.15
N LEU A 734 -6.03 22.66 -29.36
CA LEU A 734 -6.97 21.77 -30.06
C LEU A 734 -6.35 20.39 -30.30
N ASP A 735 -7.19 19.47 -30.77
CA ASP A 735 -6.73 18.22 -31.39
C ASP A 735 -5.76 18.49 -32.56
N GLU A 736 -4.82 17.57 -32.78
CA GLU A 736 -3.72 17.63 -33.77
C GLU A 736 -2.67 18.75 -33.61
N ASP A 737 -2.87 19.72 -32.70
CA ASP A 737 -1.90 20.80 -32.44
C ASP A 737 -0.54 20.25 -31.98
N MET A 738 0.54 20.79 -32.54
CA MET A 738 1.91 20.61 -32.05
C MET A 738 2.26 21.79 -31.13
N VAL A 739 2.36 21.52 -29.82
CA VAL A 739 2.84 22.49 -28.82
C VAL A 739 4.37 22.45 -28.82
N ILE A 740 5.00 23.62 -28.93
CA ILE A 740 6.45 23.77 -29.02
C ILE A 740 6.91 24.79 -27.97
N VAL A 741 7.82 24.38 -27.09
CA VAL A 741 8.41 25.21 -26.03
C VAL A 741 9.88 25.44 -26.34
N GLY A 742 10.27 26.71 -26.49
CA GLY A 742 11.61 27.12 -26.91
C GLY A 742 11.90 26.85 -28.40
N ASP A 743 13.18 26.79 -28.72
CA ASP A 743 13.66 26.57 -30.08
C ASP A 743 14.04 25.10 -30.28
N VAL A 744 13.05 24.35 -30.75
CA VAL A 744 13.15 22.92 -31.05
C VAL A 744 13.54 22.71 -32.51
N ASP A 745 14.57 21.91 -32.74
CA ASP A 745 14.84 21.39 -34.08
C ASP A 745 13.83 20.28 -34.42
N MET A 746 12.88 20.59 -35.30
CA MET A 746 11.86 19.63 -35.72
C MET A 746 12.43 18.44 -36.53
N LYS A 747 13.71 18.45 -36.90
CA LYS A 747 14.43 17.29 -37.46
C LYS A 747 14.97 16.34 -36.39
N SER A 748 15.08 16.78 -35.14
CA SER A 748 15.45 15.91 -34.01
C SER A 748 14.50 14.71 -33.93
N PRO A 749 15.00 13.50 -33.65
CA PRO A 749 14.19 12.29 -33.71
C PRO A 749 13.00 12.35 -32.75
N VAL A 750 11.89 11.72 -33.15
CA VAL A 750 10.78 11.48 -32.22
C VAL A 750 11.25 10.49 -31.17
N ILE A 751 11.12 10.87 -29.91
CA ILE A 751 11.33 10.00 -28.76
C ILE A 751 10.09 9.09 -28.66
N THR A 752 10.30 7.77 -28.78
CA THR A 752 9.23 6.80 -28.58
C THR A 752 8.82 6.78 -27.11
N LEU A 753 7.59 7.22 -26.83
CA LEU A 753 6.99 7.13 -25.52
C LEU A 753 6.56 5.67 -25.26
N GLU A 754 7.49 4.83 -24.80
CA GLU A 754 7.14 3.47 -24.39
C GLU A 754 6.27 3.50 -23.14
N HIS A 755 5.01 3.08 -23.30
CA HIS A 755 3.96 3.14 -22.29
C HIS A 755 3.84 1.86 -21.42
N GLY A 756 4.69 0.86 -21.64
CA GLY A 756 4.61 -0.45 -20.98
C GLY A 756 3.59 -1.39 -21.61
N PHE A 757 3.01 -2.28 -20.80
CA PHE A 757 2.02 -3.27 -21.23
C PHE A 757 0.62 -2.65 -21.29
N GLU A 758 0.34 -1.81 -22.30
CA GLU A 758 -0.98 -1.18 -22.43
C GLU A 758 -2.13 -2.18 -22.65
N TYR A 759 -3.34 -1.79 -22.25
CA TYR A 759 -4.56 -2.55 -22.55
C TYR A 759 -4.69 -2.88 -24.04
N ARG A 760 -4.80 -4.18 -24.34
CA ARG A 760 -5.00 -4.68 -25.71
C ARG A 760 -5.95 -5.87 -25.74
N LYS A 761 -6.49 -6.15 -26.93
CA LYS A 761 -7.36 -7.32 -27.12
C LYS A 761 -6.56 -8.59 -26.79
N PRO A 762 -7.07 -9.48 -25.92
CA PRO A 762 -6.39 -10.70 -25.57
C PRO A 762 -6.50 -11.71 -26.71
N SER A 763 -5.49 -12.54 -26.86
CA SER A 763 -5.53 -13.73 -27.70
C SER A 763 -6.38 -14.82 -27.07
N ALA A 764 -6.85 -15.78 -27.88
CA ALA A 764 -7.60 -16.94 -27.39
C ALA A 764 -6.78 -17.90 -26.51
N LEU A 765 -5.47 -17.66 -26.34
CA LEU A 765 -4.61 -18.38 -25.40
C LEU A 765 -4.58 -17.67 -24.03
N GLU A 766 -4.48 -16.34 -24.01
CA GLU A 766 -4.49 -15.53 -22.77
C GLU A 766 -5.84 -15.58 -22.04
N LEU A 767 -6.92 -15.91 -22.77
CA LEU A 767 -8.24 -16.20 -22.21
C LEU A 767 -8.36 -17.61 -21.61
N LYS A 768 -7.27 -18.38 -21.50
CA LYS A 768 -7.27 -19.72 -20.90
C LYS A 768 -6.26 -19.79 -19.76
N ASP A 769 -6.69 -20.36 -18.65
CA ASP A 769 -5.94 -20.34 -17.41
C ASP A 769 -6.30 -21.55 -16.56
N ASN A 770 -5.35 -22.46 -16.30
CA ASN A 770 -5.48 -23.58 -15.34
C ASN A 770 -6.81 -24.35 -15.32
N GLY A 771 -7.44 -24.57 -16.49
CA GLY A 771 -8.72 -25.27 -16.64
C GLY A 771 -9.93 -24.36 -16.89
N PHE A 772 -9.79 -23.05 -16.67
CA PHE A 772 -10.75 -22.02 -17.04
C PHE A 772 -10.60 -21.56 -18.50
N GLU A 773 -11.72 -21.11 -19.05
CA GLU A 773 -11.82 -20.36 -20.31
C GLU A 773 -12.68 -19.11 -20.08
N MET A 774 -12.04 -17.94 -20.07
CA MET A 774 -12.67 -16.63 -20.01
C MET A 774 -13.27 -16.28 -21.38
N LEU A 775 -14.48 -15.74 -21.42
CA LEU A 775 -15.15 -15.38 -22.67
C LEU A 775 -14.98 -13.89 -22.97
N PHE A 776 -14.51 -13.57 -24.19
CA PHE A 776 -14.57 -12.20 -24.69
C PHE A 776 -16.01 -11.87 -25.09
N LEU A 777 -16.73 -11.16 -24.20
CA LEU A 777 -18.17 -10.95 -24.35
C LEU A 777 -18.53 -10.08 -25.57
N PRO A 778 -19.65 -10.38 -26.25
CA PRO A 778 -20.29 -9.46 -27.18
C PRO A 778 -21.05 -8.39 -26.38
N ALA A 779 -20.32 -7.45 -25.79
CA ALA A 779 -20.87 -6.35 -25.01
C ALA A 779 -21.79 -5.46 -25.87
N ASN A 780 -22.88 -5.00 -25.27
CA ASN A 780 -23.93 -4.20 -25.91
C ASN A 780 -24.40 -3.00 -25.06
N ALA A 781 -23.81 -2.81 -23.87
CA ALA A 781 -24.10 -1.70 -22.96
C ALA A 781 -22.82 -0.95 -22.58
N GLU A 782 -22.88 0.37 -22.74
CA GLU A 782 -21.93 1.31 -22.11
C GLU A 782 -22.32 1.52 -20.65
N VAL A 783 -21.36 1.91 -19.82
CA VAL A 783 -21.58 2.26 -18.41
C VAL A 783 -20.92 3.60 -18.09
N ALA A 784 -21.54 4.38 -17.20
CA ALA A 784 -20.92 5.60 -16.70
C ALA A 784 -19.69 5.24 -15.86
N ILE A 785 -18.61 6.00 -16.03
CA ILE A 785 -17.36 5.91 -15.24
C ILE A 785 -16.94 7.28 -14.69
N ASP A 786 -17.93 8.16 -14.45
CA ASP A 786 -17.73 9.53 -13.98
C ASP A 786 -17.56 9.57 -12.45
N TRP A 787 -16.45 10.14 -11.98
CA TRP A 787 -16.12 10.30 -10.57
C TRP A 787 -17.06 11.23 -9.80
N GLU A 788 -17.82 12.09 -10.49
CA GLU A 788 -18.83 12.95 -9.86
C GLU A 788 -20.22 12.28 -9.73
N ASP A 789 -20.45 11.12 -10.37
CA ASP A 789 -21.67 10.31 -10.20
C ASP A 789 -21.41 9.08 -9.32
N VAL A 790 -21.93 9.09 -8.09
CA VAL A 790 -21.81 7.98 -7.12
C VAL A 790 -22.50 6.67 -7.53
N ASN A 791 -23.31 6.70 -8.59
CA ASN A 791 -23.94 5.50 -9.17
C ASN A 791 -23.16 4.95 -10.37
N SER A 792 -22.06 5.60 -10.75
CA SER A 792 -21.18 5.15 -11.83
C SER A 792 -20.28 3.99 -11.40
N PHE A 793 -19.56 3.45 -12.39
CA PHE A 793 -18.50 2.47 -12.23
C PHE A 793 -17.11 3.16 -12.27
N ALA A 794 -16.99 4.39 -11.78
CA ALA A 794 -15.70 5.08 -11.69
C ALA A 794 -14.70 4.27 -10.85
N GLY A 795 -13.46 4.15 -11.35
CA GLY A 795 -12.45 3.24 -10.79
C GLY A 795 -12.50 1.81 -11.34
N LEU A 796 -13.41 1.48 -12.26
CA LEU A 796 -13.41 0.18 -12.95
C LEU A 796 -12.02 -0.11 -13.53
N LEU A 797 -11.43 -1.25 -13.14
CA LEU A 797 -10.13 -1.73 -13.62
C LEU A 797 -10.36 -2.74 -14.76
N PRO A 798 -10.01 -2.42 -16.02
CA PRO A 798 -10.10 -3.38 -17.11
C PRO A 798 -9.05 -4.49 -17.04
N GLY A 799 -9.16 -5.46 -17.97
CA GLY A 799 -8.16 -6.51 -18.15
C GLY A 799 -8.47 -7.80 -17.39
N LYS A 800 -7.44 -8.63 -17.17
CA LYS A 800 -7.53 -9.91 -16.46
C LYS A 800 -7.32 -9.67 -14.96
N HIS A 801 -8.23 -10.22 -14.17
CA HIS A 801 -8.20 -10.23 -12.70
C HIS A 801 -8.52 -11.64 -12.20
N CYS A 802 -8.37 -11.88 -10.89
CA CYS A 802 -8.85 -13.08 -10.22
C CYS A 802 -9.67 -12.69 -8.99
N ALA A 803 -10.59 -13.55 -8.57
CA ALA A 803 -11.18 -13.51 -7.23
C ALA A 803 -11.61 -14.93 -6.87
N PHE A 804 -11.32 -15.38 -5.65
CA PHE A 804 -11.68 -16.73 -5.17
C PHE A 804 -11.13 -17.87 -6.07
N LYS A 805 -9.96 -17.66 -6.68
CA LYS A 805 -9.31 -18.52 -7.68
C LYS A 805 -10.08 -18.67 -9.00
N ILE A 806 -10.97 -17.73 -9.31
CA ILE A 806 -11.75 -17.68 -10.54
C ILE A 806 -11.24 -16.49 -11.37
N PRO A 807 -10.47 -16.73 -12.45
CA PRO A 807 -10.00 -15.66 -13.31
C PRO A 807 -11.15 -15.08 -14.13
N TYR A 808 -11.16 -13.77 -14.33
CA TYR A 808 -12.16 -13.07 -15.14
C TYR A 808 -11.51 -11.96 -15.96
N TYR A 809 -12.13 -11.62 -17.10
CA TYR A 809 -11.63 -10.58 -18.01
C TYR A 809 -12.70 -9.51 -18.24
N ILE A 810 -12.43 -8.28 -17.80
CA ILE A 810 -13.28 -7.11 -18.06
C ILE A 810 -12.76 -6.43 -19.32
N ILE A 811 -13.65 -6.14 -20.27
CA ILE A 811 -13.29 -5.53 -21.55
C ILE A 811 -12.89 -4.05 -21.35
N PRO A 812 -11.68 -3.63 -21.77
CA PRO A 812 -11.29 -2.21 -21.76
C PRO A 812 -12.14 -1.36 -22.72
N PRO A 813 -12.67 -0.19 -22.28
CA PRO A 813 -13.50 0.70 -23.11
C PRO A 813 -12.85 1.13 -24.42
N GLU A 814 -11.53 1.27 -24.45
CA GLU A 814 -10.74 1.65 -25.62
C GLU A 814 -10.77 0.60 -26.73
N ILE A 815 -10.98 -0.67 -26.37
CA ILE A 815 -10.95 -1.81 -27.30
C ILE A 815 -12.33 -2.05 -27.89
N SER A 816 -13.39 -1.91 -27.09
CA SER A 816 -14.77 -2.09 -27.56
C SER A 816 -15.37 -0.85 -28.22
N GLN A 817 -14.71 0.30 -28.09
CA GLN A 817 -15.20 1.61 -28.56
C GLN A 817 -16.50 2.05 -27.87
N GLY A 818 -16.64 1.72 -26.58
CA GLY A 818 -17.78 2.11 -25.73
C GLY A 818 -18.32 0.93 -24.92
N PRO A 819 -19.09 0.00 -25.51
CA PRO A 819 -19.78 -1.05 -24.74
C PRO A 819 -18.83 -2.01 -24.04
N ILE A 820 -18.93 -2.16 -22.72
CA ILE A 820 -18.11 -3.11 -21.94
C ILE A 820 -18.92 -4.14 -21.14
N ALA A 821 -20.24 -3.94 -21.04
CA ALA A 821 -21.15 -4.85 -20.36
C ALA A 821 -22.19 -5.45 -21.32
N VAL A 822 -22.81 -6.54 -20.88
CA VAL A 822 -24.03 -7.11 -21.48
C VAL A 822 -25.24 -6.70 -20.66
N LYS A 823 -26.28 -6.22 -21.36
CA LYS A 823 -27.62 -5.92 -20.84
C LYS A 823 -28.67 -6.75 -21.60
N ASP A 824 -29.75 -7.10 -20.90
CA ASP A 824 -30.93 -7.86 -21.32
C ASP A 824 -30.67 -9.29 -21.83
N LYS A 825 -29.83 -9.47 -22.85
CA LYS A 825 -29.35 -10.77 -23.32
C LYS A 825 -28.15 -10.62 -24.26
N CYS A 826 -27.34 -11.67 -24.37
CA CYS A 826 -26.45 -11.85 -25.52
C CYS A 826 -26.36 -13.32 -25.95
N SER A 827 -25.94 -13.55 -27.19
CA SER A 827 -25.61 -14.88 -27.73
C SER A 827 -24.12 -14.93 -27.99
N PHE A 828 -23.47 -16.03 -27.62
CA PHE A 828 -22.04 -16.23 -27.86
C PHE A 828 -21.80 -16.58 -29.33
N THR A 829 -20.72 -16.04 -29.90
CA THR A 829 -20.33 -16.26 -31.32
C THR A 829 -20.14 -17.74 -31.64
N GLU A 830 -19.63 -18.51 -30.68
CA GLU A 830 -19.55 -19.97 -30.72
C GLU A 830 -20.13 -20.55 -29.42
N PRO A 831 -21.00 -21.59 -29.48
CA PRO A 831 -21.50 -22.24 -28.28
C PRO A 831 -20.40 -22.92 -27.46
N VAL A 832 -20.31 -22.58 -26.17
CA VAL A 832 -19.28 -23.10 -25.27
C VAL A 832 -19.58 -24.55 -24.91
N SER A 833 -18.78 -25.48 -25.42
CA SER A 833 -18.86 -26.91 -25.12
C SER A 833 -17.83 -27.37 -24.10
N GLY A 834 -18.16 -28.42 -23.34
CA GLY A 834 -17.22 -29.11 -22.45
C GLY A 834 -16.96 -28.41 -21.11
N ALA A 835 -17.76 -27.40 -20.77
CA ALA A 835 -17.74 -26.83 -19.43
C ALA A 835 -18.61 -27.66 -18.47
N SER A 836 -18.16 -27.88 -17.24
CA SER A 836 -18.98 -28.46 -16.16
C SER A 836 -19.56 -27.39 -15.22
N ARG A 837 -18.97 -26.18 -15.22
CA ARG A 837 -19.44 -25.03 -14.45
C ARG A 837 -19.20 -23.72 -15.20
N ILE A 838 -20.11 -22.76 -15.02
CA ILE A 838 -20.00 -21.38 -15.49
C ILE A 838 -20.03 -20.43 -14.29
N PHE A 839 -19.19 -19.40 -14.35
CA PHE A 839 -19.11 -18.29 -13.42
C PHE A 839 -19.41 -16.99 -14.15
N ILE A 840 -20.04 -16.03 -13.48
CA ILE A 840 -20.45 -14.77 -14.07
C ILE A 840 -20.18 -13.60 -13.12
N LEU A 841 -19.53 -12.56 -13.63
CA LEU A 841 -19.29 -11.30 -12.94
C LEU A 841 -20.38 -10.30 -13.35
N TYR A 842 -21.16 -9.83 -12.38
CA TYR A 842 -22.33 -8.99 -12.64
C TYR A 842 -22.47 -7.83 -11.64
N SER A 843 -23.19 -6.78 -12.05
CA SER A 843 -23.68 -5.71 -11.17
C SER A 843 -25.21 -5.71 -11.19
N GLU A 844 -25.81 -5.33 -10.06
CA GLU A 844 -27.25 -5.26 -9.87
C GLU A 844 -27.77 -3.87 -10.29
N GLU A 845 -28.82 -3.83 -11.10
CA GLU A 845 -29.52 -2.60 -11.52
C GLU A 845 -30.93 -2.50 -10.90
N GLY A 846 -31.37 -3.51 -10.16
CA GLY A 846 -32.64 -3.52 -9.45
C GLY A 846 -32.69 -4.56 -8.32
N PRO A 847 -33.78 -4.60 -7.52
CA PRO A 847 -33.84 -5.32 -6.25
C PRO A 847 -34.00 -6.85 -6.38
N ALA A 848 -34.13 -7.38 -7.59
CA ALA A 848 -34.34 -8.79 -7.88
C ALA A 848 -33.68 -9.16 -9.23
N PRO A 849 -32.34 -9.14 -9.32
CA PRO A 849 -31.61 -9.47 -10.53
C PRO A 849 -31.90 -10.92 -10.95
N GLY A 850 -32.29 -11.10 -12.21
CA GLY A 850 -32.51 -12.41 -12.81
C GLY A 850 -31.43 -12.71 -13.83
N ILE A 851 -30.59 -13.72 -13.58
CA ILE A 851 -29.49 -14.09 -14.47
C ILE A 851 -29.62 -15.57 -14.82
N SER A 852 -29.51 -15.90 -16.12
CA SER A 852 -29.52 -17.29 -16.58
C SER A 852 -28.63 -17.52 -17.80
N ALA A 853 -27.96 -18.67 -17.82
CA ALA A 853 -27.25 -19.17 -18.99
C ALA A 853 -28.23 -19.95 -19.90
N VAL A 854 -28.15 -19.72 -21.21
CA VAL A 854 -29.01 -20.37 -22.22
C VAL A 854 -28.29 -21.60 -22.78
N LEU A 855 -28.99 -22.73 -22.85
CA LEU A 855 -28.49 -23.98 -23.42
C LEU A 855 -28.86 -24.16 -24.90
N ASP A 856 -28.20 -25.11 -25.55
CA ASP A 856 -28.41 -25.49 -26.94
C ASP A 856 -29.76 -26.19 -27.25
N ASP A 857 -30.65 -26.38 -26.26
CA ASP A 857 -32.07 -26.78 -26.45
C ASP A 857 -33.05 -25.66 -26.06
N GLY A 858 -32.56 -24.44 -25.82
CA GLY A 858 -33.36 -23.29 -25.39
C GLY A 858 -33.79 -23.33 -23.92
N LYS A 859 -33.33 -24.30 -23.11
CA LYS A 859 -33.52 -24.26 -21.65
C LYS A 859 -32.55 -23.27 -21.01
N ASN A 860 -32.96 -22.75 -19.85
CA ASN A 860 -32.17 -21.82 -19.06
C ASN A 860 -31.67 -22.50 -17.78
N ILE A 861 -30.44 -22.16 -17.37
CA ILE A 861 -29.89 -22.48 -16.05
C ILE A 861 -29.77 -21.18 -15.27
N ALA A 862 -30.48 -21.06 -14.15
CA ALA A 862 -30.33 -19.92 -13.25
C ALA A 862 -29.00 -20.02 -12.46
N PHE A 863 -28.41 -18.87 -12.18
CA PHE A 863 -27.27 -18.76 -11.26
C PHE A 863 -27.74 -18.82 -9.80
N SER A 864 -26.85 -19.19 -8.87
CA SER A 864 -27.15 -19.25 -7.44
C SER A 864 -27.54 -17.88 -6.86
N GLU A 865 -28.54 -17.85 -5.97
CA GLU A 865 -28.87 -16.64 -5.20
C GLU A 865 -27.70 -16.23 -4.29
N ASP A 866 -27.01 -17.21 -3.70
CA ASP A 866 -25.75 -17.00 -3.01
C ASP A 866 -24.67 -16.61 -4.04
N SER A 867 -24.13 -15.39 -3.90
CA SER A 867 -23.12 -14.80 -4.78
C SER A 867 -22.03 -14.14 -3.93
N ALA A 868 -20.77 -14.28 -4.34
CA ALA A 868 -19.62 -13.70 -3.65
C ALA A 868 -19.38 -12.24 -4.07
N LEU A 869 -18.94 -11.37 -3.16
CA LEU A 869 -18.56 -9.99 -3.48
C LEU A 869 -17.16 -9.94 -4.09
N ALA A 870 -17.06 -9.95 -5.41
CA ALA A 870 -15.79 -9.97 -6.13
C ALA A 870 -15.12 -8.60 -6.26
N TRP A 871 -15.89 -7.50 -6.26
CA TRP A 871 -15.35 -6.14 -6.22
C TRP A 871 -16.32 -5.16 -5.57
N LYS A 872 -15.79 -4.19 -4.83
CA LYS A 872 -16.55 -3.06 -4.29
C LYS A 872 -15.95 -1.77 -4.85
N PHE A 873 -16.77 -0.96 -5.52
CA PHE A 873 -16.34 0.35 -6.01
C PHE A 873 -16.10 1.30 -4.83
N TRP A 874 -15.13 2.20 -4.99
CA TRP A 874 -14.49 2.91 -3.89
C TRP A 874 -14.06 4.31 -4.34
N PRO A 875 -14.04 5.37 -3.49
CA PRO A 875 -14.36 5.43 -2.05
C PRO A 875 -15.78 5.03 -1.62
N PRO A 876 -16.08 4.92 -0.31
CA PRO A 876 -17.37 4.48 0.24
C PRO A 876 -18.64 5.23 -0.22
N CYS A 877 -18.51 6.36 -0.93
CA CYS A 877 -19.63 7.03 -1.58
C CYS A 877 -20.21 6.24 -2.75
N PHE A 878 -19.41 5.44 -3.46
CA PHE A 878 -19.86 4.66 -4.62
C PHE A 878 -20.72 3.46 -4.20
N GLN A 879 -21.82 3.25 -4.92
CA GLN A 879 -22.82 2.23 -4.56
C GLN A 879 -22.64 0.90 -5.34
N LYS A 880 -22.04 0.96 -6.53
CA LYS A 880 -21.86 -0.18 -7.43
C LYS A 880 -20.92 -1.24 -6.84
N LYS A 881 -21.13 -2.49 -7.25
CA LYS A 881 -20.37 -3.68 -6.83
C LYS A 881 -20.33 -4.69 -7.98
N PHE A 882 -19.32 -5.53 -7.98
CA PHE A 882 -19.35 -6.76 -8.75
C PHE A 882 -19.59 -7.96 -7.84
N TRP A 883 -20.65 -8.67 -8.16
CA TRP A 883 -20.98 -9.97 -7.59
C TRP A 883 -20.51 -11.07 -8.55
N MET A 884 -20.07 -12.18 -7.99
CA MET A 884 -19.77 -13.39 -8.73
C MET A 884 -20.80 -14.48 -8.41
N GLY A 885 -21.53 -14.92 -9.43
CA GLY A 885 -22.46 -16.05 -9.35
C GLY A 885 -21.88 -17.29 -10.03
N SER A 886 -22.37 -18.48 -9.67
CA SER A 886 -21.99 -19.72 -10.34
C SER A 886 -23.20 -20.62 -10.68
N ALA A 887 -23.06 -21.44 -11.72
CA ALA A 887 -24.06 -22.43 -12.12
C ALA A 887 -23.41 -23.71 -12.68
N ALA A 888 -23.95 -24.87 -12.33
CA ALA A 888 -23.52 -26.15 -12.89
C ALA A 888 -24.07 -26.33 -14.31
N VAL A 889 -23.25 -26.82 -15.23
CA VAL A 889 -23.61 -27.08 -16.62
C VAL A 889 -23.93 -28.57 -16.77
N PRO A 890 -25.14 -28.97 -17.20
CA PRO A 890 -25.48 -30.39 -17.37
C PRO A 890 -24.59 -31.06 -18.41
N ALA A 891 -24.22 -32.32 -18.15
CA ALA A 891 -23.30 -33.07 -19.00
C ALA A 891 -23.76 -33.12 -20.47
N GLY A 892 -22.81 -32.94 -21.40
CA GLY A 892 -23.05 -32.97 -22.84
C GLY A 892 -23.76 -31.73 -23.42
N ARG A 893 -24.13 -30.73 -22.60
CA ARG A 893 -24.77 -29.50 -23.07
C ARG A 893 -23.77 -28.43 -23.49
N LYS A 894 -24.23 -27.45 -24.26
CA LYS A 894 -23.45 -26.27 -24.66
C LYS A 894 -24.16 -25.00 -24.23
N ILE A 895 -23.38 -24.00 -23.81
CA ILE A 895 -23.90 -22.68 -23.45
C ILE A 895 -23.90 -21.80 -24.71
N THR A 896 -25.06 -21.26 -25.08
CA THR A 896 -25.27 -20.45 -26.30
C THR A 896 -25.36 -18.95 -26.02
N GLY A 897 -25.53 -18.55 -24.77
CA GLY A 897 -25.65 -17.14 -24.37
C GLY A 897 -26.10 -16.97 -22.93
N ILE A 898 -26.49 -15.74 -22.61
CA ILE A 898 -27.04 -15.34 -21.29
C ILE A 898 -28.30 -14.46 -21.47
N ILE A 899 -29.22 -14.57 -20.53
CA ILE A 899 -30.42 -13.72 -20.40
C ILE A 899 -30.38 -13.07 -19.02
N LEU A 900 -30.71 -11.77 -18.98
CA LEU A 900 -30.60 -10.89 -17.84
C LEU A 900 -31.91 -10.13 -17.60
N LYS A 901 -32.18 -9.84 -16.33
CA LYS A 901 -33.20 -8.92 -15.85
C LYS A 901 -32.59 -8.13 -14.70
N ASP A 902 -32.75 -6.81 -14.71
CA ASP A 902 -32.32 -5.92 -13.62
C ASP A 902 -30.82 -6.10 -13.24
N ALA A 903 -29.96 -6.42 -14.20
CA ALA A 903 -28.53 -6.67 -14.02
C ALA A 903 -27.69 -6.35 -15.28
N LEU A 904 -26.41 -6.08 -15.07
CA LEU A 904 -25.36 -5.95 -16.10
C LEU A 904 -24.29 -7.02 -15.89
N VAL A 905 -23.81 -7.64 -16.97
CA VAL A 905 -22.72 -8.65 -16.91
C VAL A 905 -21.45 -8.13 -17.56
N PHE A 906 -20.33 -8.25 -16.86
CA PHE A 906 -19.03 -7.71 -17.27
C PHE A 906 -18.02 -8.80 -17.69
N ALA A 907 -18.14 -10.00 -17.12
CA ALA A 907 -17.31 -11.15 -17.50
C ALA A 907 -18.07 -12.48 -17.34
N VAL A 908 -17.68 -13.47 -18.15
CA VAL A 908 -18.11 -14.87 -18.02
C VAL A 908 -16.88 -15.77 -18.11
N THR A 909 -16.76 -16.72 -17.19
CA THR A 909 -15.66 -17.70 -17.16
C THR A 909 -16.24 -19.11 -17.04
N CYS A 910 -15.76 -20.04 -17.85
CA CYS A 910 -16.21 -21.43 -17.85
C CYS A 910 -15.10 -22.37 -17.35
N TRP A 911 -15.41 -23.28 -16.43
CA TRP A 911 -14.49 -24.35 -16.02
C TRP A 911 -14.62 -25.57 -16.94
N LYS A 912 -13.50 -26.00 -17.51
CA LYS A 912 -13.33 -27.16 -18.41
C LYS A 912 -12.25 -28.13 -17.92
N GLY A 913 -11.70 -27.93 -16.72
CA GLY A 913 -10.79 -28.87 -16.06
C GLY A 913 -11.55 -30.03 -15.40
N ASP A 914 -10.86 -30.78 -14.55
CA ASP A 914 -11.45 -31.89 -13.79
C ASP A 914 -12.09 -31.43 -12.45
N ASP A 915 -12.73 -32.36 -11.74
CA ASP A 915 -13.36 -32.06 -10.45
C ASP A 915 -12.34 -31.85 -9.32
N ALA A 916 -11.12 -32.36 -9.46
CA ALA A 916 -10.07 -32.23 -8.44
C ALA A 916 -9.52 -30.80 -8.41
N GLY A 917 -9.31 -30.17 -9.57
CA GLY A 917 -8.97 -28.75 -9.68
C GLY A 917 -10.14 -27.83 -9.31
N LEU A 918 -11.38 -28.22 -9.60
CA LEU A 918 -12.57 -27.41 -9.30
C LEU A 918 -12.89 -27.35 -7.79
N LYS A 919 -12.60 -28.41 -7.04
CA LYS A 919 -12.93 -28.51 -5.61
C LYS A 919 -12.40 -27.33 -4.77
N PRO A 920 -11.09 -27.00 -4.74
CA PRO A 920 -10.58 -25.89 -3.92
C PRO A 920 -11.11 -24.51 -4.36
N VAL A 921 -11.39 -24.33 -5.67
CA VAL A 921 -12.06 -23.13 -6.19
C VAL A 921 -13.46 -22.99 -5.59
N MET A 922 -14.23 -24.08 -5.58
CA MET A 922 -15.61 -24.07 -5.06
C MET A 922 -15.67 -23.94 -3.53
N GLU A 923 -14.69 -24.47 -2.79
CA GLU A 923 -14.55 -24.25 -1.35
C GLU A 923 -14.31 -22.76 -1.04
N CYS A 924 -13.40 -22.12 -1.78
CA CYS A 924 -13.11 -20.69 -1.67
C CYS A 924 -14.32 -19.83 -2.04
N PHE A 925 -14.94 -20.09 -3.20
CA PHE A 925 -16.15 -19.40 -3.65
C PHE A 925 -17.33 -19.55 -2.67
N ALA A 926 -17.52 -20.73 -2.07
CA ALA A 926 -18.61 -20.96 -1.12
C ALA A 926 -18.43 -20.15 0.18
N ALA A 927 -17.21 -20.04 0.70
CA ALA A 927 -16.92 -19.18 1.85
C ALA A 927 -17.19 -17.71 1.53
N ALA A 928 -16.74 -17.23 0.36
CA ALA A 928 -16.98 -15.85 -0.08
C ALA A 928 -18.45 -15.54 -0.40
N ALA A 929 -19.23 -16.53 -0.88
CA ALA A 929 -20.66 -16.39 -1.11
C ALA A 929 -21.47 -16.32 0.19
N LEU A 930 -21.02 -17.02 1.25
CA LEU A 930 -21.61 -16.90 2.59
C LEU A 930 -21.42 -15.49 3.16
N GLU A 931 -20.24 -14.89 2.99
CA GLU A 931 -20.00 -13.50 3.39
C GLU A 931 -20.78 -12.51 2.52
N GLY A 932 -20.83 -12.74 1.20
CA GLY A 932 -21.67 -11.97 0.28
C GLY A 932 -23.16 -11.95 0.68
N LYS A 933 -23.67 -13.05 1.24
CA LYS A 933 -25.03 -13.14 1.80
C LYS A 933 -25.22 -12.24 3.03
N LYS A 934 -24.25 -12.16 3.94
CA LYS A 934 -24.28 -11.22 5.07
C LYS A 934 -24.34 -9.79 4.56
N ILE A 935 -23.49 -9.44 3.59
CA ILE A 935 -23.41 -8.11 2.99
C ILE A 935 -24.77 -7.73 2.37
N LYS A 936 -25.37 -8.57 1.52
CA LYS A 936 -26.70 -8.30 0.93
C LYS A 936 -27.79 -8.14 2.00
N ALA A 937 -27.74 -8.90 3.09
CA ALA A 937 -28.68 -8.75 4.20
C ALA A 937 -28.51 -7.41 4.94
N ALA A 938 -27.27 -7.01 5.21
CA ALA A 938 -26.93 -5.74 5.83
C ALA A 938 -27.33 -4.53 4.96
N GLU A 939 -27.14 -4.62 3.65
CA GLU A 939 -27.57 -3.57 2.70
C GLU A 939 -29.09 -3.45 2.61
N LYS A 940 -29.80 -4.59 2.62
CA LYS A 940 -31.26 -4.60 2.71
C LYS A 940 -31.76 -3.92 3.99
N GLU A 941 -31.19 -4.24 5.14
CA GLU A 941 -31.55 -3.58 6.40
C GLU A 941 -31.27 -2.07 6.34
N THR A 942 -30.11 -1.67 5.82
CA THR A 942 -29.76 -0.26 5.61
C THR A 942 -30.77 0.46 4.70
N GLY A 943 -31.22 -0.17 3.62
CA GLY A 943 -32.25 0.37 2.73
C GLY A 943 -33.64 0.47 3.38
N GLU A 944 -34.04 -0.52 4.17
CA GLU A 944 -35.27 -0.45 4.98
C GLU A 944 -35.19 0.62 6.08
N PHE A 945 -34.00 0.84 6.65
CA PHE A 945 -33.77 1.83 7.68
C PHE A 945 -33.77 3.25 7.11
N LYS A 946 -33.13 3.49 5.95
CA LYS A 946 -33.20 4.79 5.22
C LYS A 946 -34.63 5.25 5.01
N LYS A 947 -35.54 4.35 4.61
CA LYS A 947 -36.97 4.65 4.46
C LYS A 947 -37.64 5.04 5.79
N LYS A 948 -37.28 4.39 6.89
CA LYS A 948 -37.79 4.73 8.24
C LYS A 948 -37.27 6.10 8.72
N LEU A 949 -36.06 6.50 8.33
CA LEU A 949 -35.51 7.83 8.63
C LEU A 949 -36.23 8.99 7.93
N GLU A 950 -36.97 8.75 6.84
CA GLU A 950 -37.68 9.81 6.13
C GLU A 950 -38.58 10.61 7.09
N GLY A 951 -39.30 9.92 7.98
CA GLY A 951 -40.15 10.51 9.02
C GLY A 951 -39.45 11.15 10.22
N VAL A 952 -38.12 11.06 10.34
CA VAL A 952 -37.37 11.72 11.43
C VAL A 952 -37.13 13.20 11.07
N PRO A 953 -37.49 14.18 11.93
CA PRO A 953 -37.25 15.60 11.66
C PRO A 953 -35.76 15.94 11.52
N ALA A 954 -35.39 16.60 10.43
CA ALA A 954 -34.02 17.10 10.25
C ALA A 954 -33.73 18.28 11.19
N GLY A 955 -32.48 18.40 11.66
CA GLY A 955 -32.03 19.48 12.53
C GLY A 955 -32.49 19.37 14.00
N LYS A 956 -33.16 18.28 14.39
CA LYS A 956 -33.49 17.95 15.79
C LYS A 956 -32.42 17.11 16.50
N MET A 957 -31.37 16.70 15.79
CA MET A 957 -30.21 16.02 16.36
C MET A 957 -28.97 16.90 16.18
N ALA A 958 -28.08 16.92 17.17
CA ALA A 958 -26.76 17.56 17.07
C ALA A 958 -25.67 16.50 16.88
N MET A 959 -24.59 16.86 16.17
CA MET A 959 -23.33 16.12 16.20
C MET A 959 -22.25 17.04 16.81
N LEU A 960 -21.65 16.58 17.91
CA LEU A 960 -20.73 17.35 18.72
C LEU A 960 -19.31 17.39 18.11
N PRO A 961 -18.53 18.47 18.33
CA PRO A 961 -17.11 18.51 18.07
C PRO A 961 -16.29 17.83 19.22
N PRO A 962 -15.10 17.28 18.93
CA PRO A 962 -14.52 17.10 17.60
C PRO A 962 -15.25 15.98 16.84
N SER A 963 -15.23 16.05 15.51
CA SER A 963 -15.94 15.11 14.63
C SER A 963 -14.94 14.49 13.66
N TYR A 964 -14.61 13.23 13.90
CA TYR A 964 -13.73 12.41 13.07
C TYR A 964 -14.51 11.34 12.29
N GLY A 965 -13.85 10.67 11.35
CA GLY A 965 -14.36 9.49 10.65
C GLY A 965 -14.27 8.21 11.51
N SER A 966 -14.98 8.15 12.63
CA SER A 966 -15.08 6.90 13.41
C SER A 966 -15.91 5.85 12.64
N ILE A 967 -15.76 4.56 12.96
CA ILE A 967 -16.59 3.49 12.38
C ILE A 967 -18.09 3.78 12.60
N ALA A 968 -18.43 4.30 13.78
CA ALA A 968 -19.78 4.79 14.09
C ALA A 968 -20.23 5.93 13.16
N ALA A 969 -19.41 6.96 12.94
CA ALA A 969 -19.72 8.03 11.99
C ALA A 969 -19.91 7.50 10.55
N THR A 970 -19.05 6.58 10.11
CA THR A 970 -19.15 5.93 8.81
C THR A 970 -20.45 5.13 8.67
N LEU A 971 -20.85 4.35 9.68
CA LEU A 971 -22.15 3.67 9.70
C LEU A 971 -23.31 4.67 9.69
N ALA A 972 -23.24 5.74 10.50
CA ALA A 972 -24.24 6.81 10.53
C ALA A 972 -24.41 7.53 9.17
N GLY A 973 -23.32 7.68 8.42
CA GLY A 973 -23.32 8.18 7.04
C GLY A 973 -23.93 7.19 6.06
N LYS A 974 -23.45 5.95 6.07
CA LYS A 974 -23.94 4.84 5.21
C LYS A 974 -25.45 4.64 5.34
N ILE A 975 -26.02 4.79 6.55
CA ILE A 975 -27.47 4.69 6.79
C ILE A 975 -28.25 6.02 6.60
N GLY A 976 -27.58 7.15 6.36
CA GLY A 976 -28.20 8.43 6.01
C GLY A 976 -28.69 9.29 7.18
N ILE A 977 -28.39 8.96 8.44
CA ILE A 977 -28.86 9.77 9.58
C ILE A 977 -27.99 10.99 9.87
N MET A 978 -26.73 11.01 9.45
CA MET A 978 -25.91 12.24 9.50
C MET A 978 -26.60 13.43 8.79
N ASP A 979 -27.38 13.18 7.74
CA ASP A 979 -28.15 14.20 7.00
C ASP A 979 -29.31 14.80 7.79
N LYS A 980 -29.75 14.14 8.86
CA LYS A 980 -30.75 14.63 9.79
C LYS A 980 -30.12 15.39 10.97
N MET A 981 -28.80 15.31 11.14
CA MET A 981 -28.07 15.97 12.24
C MET A 981 -27.56 17.36 11.84
N LYS A 982 -27.43 18.24 12.84
CA LYS A 982 -26.68 19.48 12.72
C LYS A 982 -25.26 19.25 13.25
N LYS A 983 -24.25 19.19 12.35
CA LYS A 983 -22.84 19.30 12.75
C LYS A 983 -22.62 20.65 13.44
N LEU A 984 -22.16 20.61 14.68
CA LEU A 984 -21.78 21.80 15.45
C LEU A 984 -20.28 22.10 15.25
N ASN A 985 -19.91 23.36 15.43
CA ASN A 985 -18.55 23.76 15.72
C ASN A 985 -18.40 24.17 17.19
N ASP A 986 -17.15 24.35 17.64
CA ASP A 986 -16.79 24.62 19.03
C ASP A 986 -17.55 25.84 19.59
N SER A 987 -17.67 26.92 18.81
CA SER A 987 -18.44 28.11 19.19
C SER A 987 -19.95 27.87 19.28
N GLN A 988 -20.52 26.97 18.47
CA GLN A 988 -21.93 26.59 18.49
C GLN A 988 -22.26 25.65 19.66
N LEU A 989 -21.30 24.83 20.10
CA LEU A 989 -21.44 23.98 21.29
C LEU A 989 -21.66 24.83 22.55
N VAL A 990 -20.81 25.84 22.76
CA VAL A 990 -20.83 26.62 24.02
C VAL A 990 -21.96 27.65 24.10
N THR A 991 -22.48 28.11 22.95
CA THR A 991 -23.54 29.14 22.87
C THR A 991 -24.90 28.58 23.31
N PRO A 992 -25.50 29.02 24.45
CA PRO A 992 -26.72 28.42 25.01
C PRO A 992 -27.96 28.51 24.11
N GLU A 993 -28.11 29.61 23.37
CA GLU A 993 -29.19 29.85 22.41
C GLU A 993 -29.03 28.94 21.18
N PHE A 994 -27.81 28.46 20.92
CA PHE A 994 -27.52 27.57 19.82
C PHE A 994 -27.67 26.10 20.18
N PHE A 995 -27.06 25.65 21.29
CA PHE A 995 -27.04 24.25 21.73
C PHE A 995 -27.72 24.09 23.10
N ASN A 996 -28.86 23.40 23.09
CA ASN A 996 -29.66 23.02 24.25
C ASN A 996 -30.63 21.88 23.88
N ALA A 997 -31.15 21.19 24.90
CA ALA A 997 -32.03 20.02 24.72
C ALA A 997 -33.38 20.32 24.04
N GLN A 998 -33.92 21.54 24.14
CA GLN A 998 -35.18 21.91 23.49
C GLN A 998 -35.03 21.96 21.96
N LYS A 999 -33.89 22.48 21.50
CA LYS A 999 -33.56 22.58 20.08
C LYS A 999 -33.04 21.27 19.52
N PHE A 1000 -32.22 20.56 20.29
CA PHE A 1000 -31.68 19.24 19.95
C PHE A 1000 -31.98 18.24 21.08
N PRO A 1001 -33.12 17.52 21.08
CA PRO A 1001 -33.40 16.53 22.12
C PRO A 1001 -32.37 15.38 22.19
N VAL A 1002 -31.60 15.16 21.12
CA VAL A 1002 -30.53 14.16 21.05
C VAL A 1002 -29.25 14.77 20.47
N ALA A 1003 -28.11 14.44 21.06
CA ALA A 1003 -26.78 14.85 20.63
C ALA A 1003 -25.85 13.64 20.54
N PHE A 1004 -25.12 13.53 19.44
CA PHE A 1004 -24.19 12.43 19.16
C PHE A 1004 -22.74 12.89 19.30
N TYR A 1005 -21.95 12.07 19.98
CA TYR A 1005 -20.50 12.17 20.02
C TYR A 1005 -19.91 11.01 19.22
N PHE A 1006 -19.28 11.35 18.08
CA PHE A 1006 -18.47 10.45 17.25
C PHE A 1006 -16.98 10.87 17.28
N GLY A 1007 -16.58 11.66 18.28
CA GLY A 1007 -15.18 12.07 18.49
C GLY A 1007 -14.29 10.91 18.92
N GLY A 1008 -13.01 11.18 19.15
CA GLY A 1008 -12.05 10.19 19.61
C GLY A 1008 -12.11 10.04 21.12
N GLU A 1009 -10.96 10.19 21.75
CA GLU A 1009 -10.88 10.36 23.21
C GLU A 1009 -10.95 11.85 23.62
N GLU A 1010 -10.89 12.81 22.68
CA GLU A 1010 -10.89 14.25 23.01
C GLU A 1010 -12.27 14.91 22.95
N TYR A 1011 -12.51 15.89 23.83
CA TYR A 1011 -13.69 16.75 23.81
C TYR A 1011 -13.31 18.24 23.95
N VAL A 1012 -14.21 19.11 23.47
CA VAL A 1012 -14.07 20.56 23.64
C VAL A 1012 -14.24 20.91 25.13
N LYS A 1013 -13.16 21.34 25.76
CA LYS A 1013 -13.17 21.82 27.15
C LYS A 1013 -13.45 23.32 27.24
N THR A 1014 -12.72 24.11 26.44
CA THR A 1014 -12.65 25.57 26.53
C THR A 1014 -12.66 26.20 25.13
N VAL A 1015 -13.52 27.21 24.92
CA VAL A 1015 -13.68 27.91 23.63
C VAL A 1015 -13.60 29.43 23.79
N ARG A 1016 -14.27 30.00 24.80
CA ARG A 1016 -14.28 31.44 25.12
C ARG A 1016 -13.85 31.71 26.55
N GLU A 1017 -14.33 30.89 27.48
CA GLU A 1017 -14.07 30.98 28.92
C GLU A 1017 -13.72 29.58 29.45
N ASP A 1018 -12.87 29.48 30.48
CA ASP A 1018 -12.36 28.18 30.94
C ASP A 1018 -13.49 27.24 31.38
N GLY A 1019 -13.52 26.04 30.79
CA GLY A 1019 -14.54 25.02 31.05
C GLY A 1019 -15.91 25.27 30.42
N ASP A 1020 -16.08 26.28 29.56
CA ASP A 1020 -17.37 26.59 28.92
C ASP A 1020 -17.96 25.43 28.08
N GLY A 1021 -17.11 24.53 27.57
CA GLY A 1021 -17.50 23.27 26.94
C GLY A 1021 -18.04 22.23 27.91
N ILE A 1022 -17.44 22.09 29.11
CA ILE A 1022 -17.94 21.21 30.18
C ILE A 1022 -19.32 21.68 30.64
N GLU A 1023 -19.47 22.98 30.89
CA GLU A 1023 -20.72 23.58 31.35
C GLU A 1023 -21.81 23.56 30.26
N ALA A 1024 -21.44 23.60 28.98
CA ALA A 1024 -22.38 23.37 27.88
C ALA A 1024 -22.95 21.94 27.87
N LEU A 1025 -22.13 20.93 28.13
CA LEU A 1025 -22.57 19.53 28.21
C LEU A 1025 -23.41 19.25 29.47
N LYS A 1026 -23.03 19.80 30.63
CA LYS A 1026 -23.86 19.73 31.85
C LYS A 1026 -25.22 20.40 31.65
N ARG A 1027 -25.24 21.63 31.14
CA ARG A 1027 -26.47 22.39 30.81
C ARG A 1027 -27.36 21.63 29.83
N TYR A 1028 -26.77 20.91 28.87
CA TYR A 1028 -27.51 20.07 27.93
C TYR A 1028 -28.21 18.90 28.62
N LEU A 1029 -27.50 18.18 29.50
CA LEU A 1029 -28.07 17.08 30.29
C LEU A 1029 -29.13 17.58 31.28
N ALA A 1030 -28.85 18.63 32.05
CA ALA A 1030 -29.81 19.28 32.95
C ALA A 1030 -31.07 19.81 32.24
N GLY A 1031 -30.97 20.12 30.94
CA GLY A 1031 -32.12 20.46 30.08
C GLY A 1031 -32.98 19.26 29.66
N GLY A 1032 -32.66 18.04 30.08
CA GLY A 1032 -33.35 16.80 29.70
C GLY A 1032 -32.82 16.13 28.43
N GLY A 1033 -31.66 16.55 27.92
CA GLY A 1033 -31.10 16.06 26.66
C GLY A 1033 -30.56 14.63 26.75
N LEU A 1034 -30.62 13.90 25.63
CA LEU A 1034 -29.96 12.60 25.46
C LEU A 1034 -28.61 12.77 24.76
N LEU A 1035 -27.53 12.36 25.43
CA LEU A 1035 -26.17 12.28 24.88
C LEU A 1035 -25.85 10.84 24.47
N VAL A 1036 -25.48 10.63 23.21
CA VAL A 1036 -25.14 9.31 22.67
C VAL A 1036 -23.65 9.26 22.40
N LEU A 1037 -22.95 8.38 23.12
CA LEU A 1037 -21.50 8.23 23.07
C LEU A 1037 -21.15 7.03 22.20
N MET A 1038 -20.66 7.31 21.00
CA MET A 1038 -20.23 6.32 20.00
C MET A 1038 -18.90 6.79 19.37
N GLY A 1039 -17.92 7.04 20.24
CA GLY A 1039 -16.63 7.57 19.85
C GLY A 1039 -15.72 6.57 19.11
N ALA A 1040 -14.48 6.99 18.88
CA ALA A 1040 -13.34 6.14 18.53
C ALA A 1040 -12.35 6.09 19.70
N GLY A 1041 -11.53 5.03 19.75
CA GLY A 1041 -10.67 4.77 20.91
C GLY A 1041 -11.43 4.22 22.12
N PRO A 1042 -10.73 3.88 23.21
CA PRO A 1042 -11.31 3.15 24.32
C PRO A 1042 -12.09 4.04 25.30
N TYR A 1043 -11.64 5.27 25.59
CA TYR A 1043 -12.25 6.17 26.59
C TYR A 1043 -12.78 7.47 25.93
N PRO A 1044 -14.06 7.54 25.54
CA PRO A 1044 -14.61 8.74 24.92
C PRO A 1044 -14.62 9.93 25.90
N MET A 1045 -14.25 11.12 25.41
CA MET A 1045 -14.22 12.37 26.20
C MET A 1045 -13.29 12.31 27.43
N PHE A 1046 -12.15 11.62 27.30
CA PHE A 1046 -11.08 11.55 28.31
C PHE A 1046 -10.14 12.78 28.28
N TYR A 1047 -9.79 13.29 27.10
CA TYR A 1047 -8.87 14.42 26.96
C TYR A 1047 -9.63 15.73 26.70
N GLY A 1048 -9.47 16.72 27.59
CA GLY A 1048 -10.05 18.05 27.38
C GLY A 1048 -9.11 18.92 26.56
N TYR A 1049 -9.54 19.38 25.38
CA TYR A 1049 -8.74 20.29 24.54
C TYR A 1049 -9.23 21.75 24.57
N GLU A 1050 -8.27 22.66 24.42
CA GLU A 1050 -8.45 24.09 24.22
C GLU A 1050 -7.73 24.50 22.92
N LYS A 1051 -8.28 25.45 22.18
CA LYS A 1051 -7.75 25.84 20.87
C LYS A 1051 -6.37 26.51 21.01
N GLY A 1052 -5.32 25.77 20.65
CA GLY A 1052 -3.93 26.24 20.68
C GLY A 1052 -3.08 25.64 21.81
N ALA A 1053 -3.65 24.74 22.61
CA ALA A 1053 -2.94 23.94 23.61
C ALA A 1053 -3.06 22.44 23.30
N SER A 1054 -2.08 21.65 23.73
CA SER A 1054 -2.16 20.19 23.70
C SER A 1054 -3.25 19.70 24.66
N ALA A 1055 -4.04 18.71 24.25
CA ALA A 1055 -5.11 18.18 25.07
C ALA A 1055 -4.56 17.52 26.35
N GLY A 1056 -5.11 17.90 27.50
CA GLY A 1056 -4.73 17.34 28.81
C GLY A 1056 -5.66 16.20 29.22
N SER A 1057 -5.17 15.25 30.03
CA SER A 1057 -6.03 14.27 30.70
C SER A 1057 -6.99 15.00 31.64
N ASP A 1058 -8.28 15.01 31.30
CA ASP A 1058 -9.30 15.77 32.04
C ASP A 1058 -10.71 15.18 31.80
N PRO A 1059 -10.95 13.92 32.17
CA PRO A 1059 -12.09 13.14 31.68
C PRO A 1059 -13.45 13.72 32.08
N PHE A 1060 -14.37 13.81 31.12
CA PHE A 1060 -15.68 14.44 31.30
C PHE A 1060 -16.64 13.59 32.16
N LEU A 1061 -16.75 12.29 31.86
CA LEU A 1061 -17.79 11.43 32.45
C LEU A 1061 -17.69 11.28 34.00
N PRO A 1062 -16.50 11.18 34.61
CA PRO A 1062 -16.37 11.23 36.08
C PRO A 1062 -16.91 12.52 36.70
N LYS A 1063 -16.81 13.67 36.01
CA LYS A 1063 -17.30 14.98 36.51
C LYS A 1063 -18.81 15.10 36.59
N ILE A 1064 -19.54 14.15 35.99
CA ILE A 1064 -21.00 14.04 36.04
C ILE A 1064 -21.46 12.76 36.76
N GLY A 1065 -20.58 12.14 37.56
CA GLY A 1065 -20.92 10.95 38.35
C GLY A 1065 -21.02 9.66 37.54
N VAL A 1066 -20.38 9.58 36.37
CA VAL A 1066 -20.31 8.37 35.53
C VAL A 1066 -18.84 7.97 35.32
N PRO A 1067 -18.16 7.42 36.33
CA PRO A 1067 -16.81 6.93 36.17
C PRO A 1067 -16.78 5.68 35.27
N MET A 1068 -15.76 5.58 34.41
CA MET A 1068 -15.44 4.36 33.67
C MET A 1068 -14.18 3.73 34.25
N SER A 1069 -14.13 2.40 34.33
CA SER A 1069 -12.95 1.69 34.81
C SER A 1069 -11.94 1.42 33.69
N CYS A 1070 -10.69 1.18 34.08
CA CYS A 1070 -9.60 0.76 33.19
C CYS A 1070 -9.17 -0.66 33.58
N PRO A 1071 -9.96 -1.69 33.22
CA PRO A 1071 -9.74 -3.06 33.71
C PRO A 1071 -8.45 -3.68 33.16
N PHE A 1072 -8.05 -3.34 31.93
CA PHE A 1072 -6.83 -3.84 31.30
C PHE A 1072 -6.42 -3.04 30.05
N GLU A 1073 -5.15 -3.17 29.66
CA GLU A 1073 -4.61 -2.73 28.35
C GLU A 1073 -4.56 -3.86 27.30
N ARG A 1074 -4.67 -5.14 27.73
CA ARG A 1074 -4.79 -6.33 26.87
C ARG A 1074 -5.70 -7.35 27.57
N PRO A 1075 -6.58 -8.08 26.87
CA PRO A 1075 -7.51 -9.03 27.49
C PRO A 1075 -6.74 -10.16 28.20
N PRO A 1076 -7.02 -10.46 29.49
CA PRO A 1076 -6.24 -11.41 30.27
C PRO A 1076 -6.65 -12.88 30.06
N GLU A 1077 -7.93 -13.14 29.80
CA GLU A 1077 -8.54 -14.44 29.53
C GLU A 1077 -9.68 -14.26 28.51
N PRO A 1078 -10.27 -15.34 27.92
CA PRO A 1078 -11.47 -15.22 27.11
C PRO A 1078 -12.62 -14.60 27.91
N ILE A 1079 -13.17 -13.48 27.43
CA ILE A 1079 -14.26 -12.76 28.08
C ILE A 1079 -15.57 -13.11 27.34
N GLU A 1080 -16.62 -13.48 28.06
CA GLU A 1080 -17.97 -13.60 27.50
C GLU A 1080 -18.76 -12.30 27.71
N MET A 1081 -19.56 -11.92 26.73
CA MET A 1081 -20.42 -10.74 26.80
C MET A 1081 -21.89 -11.16 26.84
N THR A 1082 -22.61 -10.78 27.90
CA THR A 1082 -24.02 -11.15 28.12
C THR A 1082 -24.95 -10.01 27.73
N PHE A 1083 -25.92 -10.29 26.85
CA PHE A 1083 -26.91 -9.32 26.38
C PHE A 1083 -28.18 -9.35 27.23
N ASN A 1084 -28.55 -8.20 27.79
CA ASN A 1084 -29.78 -8.06 28.54
C ASN A 1084 -31.00 -7.99 27.59
N LYS A 1085 -31.74 -9.09 27.47
CA LYS A 1085 -32.97 -9.16 26.66
C LYS A 1085 -34.16 -8.35 27.22
N ASN A 1086 -34.10 -7.89 28.47
CA ASN A 1086 -35.23 -7.20 29.12
C ASN A 1086 -35.27 -5.68 28.88
N GLN A 1087 -34.16 -5.07 28.43
CA GLN A 1087 -34.15 -3.66 28.03
C GLN A 1087 -34.81 -3.46 26.66
N LYS A 1088 -35.11 -2.20 26.31
CA LYS A 1088 -36.01 -1.85 25.18
C LYS A 1088 -35.32 -1.10 24.03
N ILE A 1089 -34.01 -0.90 24.13
CA ILE A 1089 -33.19 -0.04 23.26
C ILE A 1089 -32.62 -0.88 22.12
N ILE A 1090 -31.77 -1.87 22.43
CA ILE A 1090 -31.21 -2.83 21.47
C ILE A 1090 -32.04 -4.11 21.51
N LYS A 1091 -32.27 -4.74 20.36
CA LYS A 1091 -33.15 -5.92 20.22
C LYS A 1091 -32.60 -7.01 19.29
N GLY A 1092 -31.67 -6.68 18.39
CA GLY A 1092 -31.12 -7.59 17.39
C GLY A 1092 -29.87 -8.39 17.80
N LEU A 1093 -29.45 -8.35 19.07
CA LEU A 1093 -28.27 -9.10 19.54
C LEU A 1093 -28.64 -10.51 20.05
N PRO A 1094 -27.75 -11.52 19.89
CA PRO A 1094 -27.91 -12.82 20.53
C PRO A 1094 -27.71 -12.71 22.05
N GLU A 1095 -28.06 -13.77 22.79
CA GLU A 1095 -28.04 -13.79 24.27
C GLU A 1095 -26.64 -13.65 24.85
N THR A 1096 -25.67 -14.32 24.24
CA THR A 1096 -24.26 -14.14 24.56
C THR A 1096 -23.46 -13.92 23.27
N LEU A 1097 -22.33 -13.23 23.43
CA LEU A 1097 -21.43 -12.80 22.36
C LEU A 1097 -19.98 -13.05 22.80
N PRO A 1098 -19.09 -13.49 21.89
CA PRO A 1098 -17.66 -13.49 22.16
C PRO A 1098 -17.16 -12.04 22.28
N PHE A 1099 -16.18 -11.82 23.14
CA PHE A 1099 -15.46 -10.55 23.19
C PHE A 1099 -14.70 -10.29 21.87
N PRO A 1100 -14.61 -9.03 21.40
CA PRO A 1100 -13.96 -8.70 20.13
C PRO A 1100 -12.52 -9.19 20.02
N GLU A 1101 -12.23 -9.96 18.97
CA GLU A 1101 -10.87 -10.41 18.60
C GLU A 1101 -10.12 -9.38 17.73
N THR A 1102 -10.82 -8.32 17.26
CA THR A 1102 -10.30 -7.32 16.32
C THR A 1102 -10.61 -5.89 16.78
N GLY A 1103 -9.82 -4.92 16.32
CA GLY A 1103 -9.91 -3.52 16.73
C GLY A 1103 -9.23 -3.26 18.07
N ASP A 1104 -9.56 -2.13 18.70
CA ASP A 1104 -9.00 -1.77 20.01
C ASP A 1104 -9.64 -2.63 21.11
N GLN A 1105 -8.93 -3.64 21.59
CA GLN A 1105 -9.42 -4.55 22.62
C GLN A 1105 -9.47 -3.94 24.03
N ARG A 1106 -9.02 -2.69 24.22
CA ARG A 1106 -9.04 -2.02 25.54
C ARG A 1106 -10.47 -1.65 25.91
N LEU A 1107 -11.08 -2.50 26.74
CA LEU A 1107 -12.39 -2.22 27.31
C LEU A 1107 -12.29 -1.05 28.30
N ARG A 1108 -13.24 -0.12 28.24
CA ARG A 1108 -13.54 0.86 29.30
C ARG A 1108 -15.02 0.71 29.63
N PRO A 1109 -15.38 -0.14 30.60
CA PRO A 1109 -16.76 -0.38 30.92
C PRO A 1109 -17.28 0.64 31.93
N ILE A 1110 -18.60 0.84 31.93
CA ILE A 1110 -19.29 1.54 33.01
C ILE A 1110 -19.69 0.49 34.06
N GLN A 1111 -19.35 0.74 35.32
CA GLN A 1111 -19.75 -0.12 36.45
C GLN A 1111 -20.95 0.52 37.12
N ALA A 1112 -22.11 -0.15 37.05
CA ALA A 1112 -23.39 0.40 37.48
C ALA A 1112 -23.40 0.78 38.98
N GLU A 1113 -22.59 0.09 39.77
CA GLU A 1113 -22.39 0.30 41.21
C GLU A 1113 -21.53 1.54 41.53
N GLN A 1114 -20.78 2.06 40.55
CA GLN A 1114 -19.94 3.25 40.67
C GLN A 1114 -20.58 4.53 40.09
N VAL A 1115 -21.70 4.39 39.36
CA VAL A 1115 -22.48 5.53 38.88
C VAL A 1115 -23.19 6.20 40.06
N THR A 1116 -23.32 7.53 40.02
CA THR A 1116 -23.98 8.33 41.06
C THR A 1116 -25.37 7.80 41.41
N SER A 1117 -25.73 7.78 42.69
CA SER A 1117 -27.06 7.38 43.18
C SER A 1117 -28.20 8.28 42.69
N GLU A 1118 -27.88 9.42 42.10
CA GLU A 1118 -28.85 10.31 41.43
C GLU A 1118 -29.32 9.77 40.06
N ALA A 1119 -28.61 8.78 39.50
CA ALA A 1119 -28.89 8.20 38.18
C ALA A 1119 -29.25 6.70 38.25
N GLN A 1120 -30.09 6.27 37.31
CA GLN A 1120 -30.44 4.87 37.10
C GLN A 1120 -29.71 4.33 35.87
N VAL A 1121 -28.98 3.22 36.04
CA VAL A 1121 -28.31 2.50 34.94
C VAL A 1121 -29.18 1.33 34.46
N THR A 1122 -29.28 1.19 33.15
CA THR A 1122 -29.86 0.02 32.46
C THR A 1122 -28.76 -0.62 31.61
N SER A 1123 -28.19 -1.70 32.12
CA SER A 1123 -27.23 -2.54 31.39
C SER A 1123 -27.86 -3.12 30.14
N ILE A 1124 -27.17 -3.01 28.99
CA ILE A 1124 -27.61 -3.54 27.70
C ILE A 1124 -26.72 -4.71 27.29
N LEU A 1125 -25.39 -4.54 27.37
CA LEU A 1125 -24.41 -5.58 27.08
C LEU A 1125 -23.26 -5.48 28.11
N THR A 1126 -23.07 -6.54 28.88
CA THR A 1126 -22.12 -6.59 30.00
C THR A 1126 -21.00 -7.56 29.67
N ALA A 1127 -19.75 -7.12 29.79
CA ALA A 1127 -18.58 -8.00 29.77
C ALA A 1127 -18.42 -8.62 31.17
N GLU A 1128 -18.42 -9.96 31.23
CA GLU A 1128 -18.44 -10.69 32.50
C GLU A 1128 -17.29 -10.25 33.43
N ASN A 1129 -17.59 -9.99 34.70
CA ASN A 1129 -16.66 -9.50 35.74
C ASN A 1129 -16.00 -8.12 35.49
N TYR A 1130 -16.22 -7.46 34.35
CA TYR A 1130 -15.58 -6.17 34.03
C TYR A 1130 -16.56 -4.97 34.04
N GLY A 1131 -17.80 -5.16 33.57
CA GLY A 1131 -18.87 -4.14 33.58
C GLY A 1131 -19.53 -3.93 32.21
N ASP A 1132 -20.31 -2.87 32.07
CA ASP A 1132 -21.11 -2.62 30.86
C ASP A 1132 -20.31 -2.03 29.71
N ALA A 1133 -20.29 -2.76 28.59
CA ALA A 1133 -19.79 -2.28 27.29
C ALA A 1133 -20.88 -1.53 26.51
N ILE A 1134 -22.16 -1.75 26.84
CA ILE A 1134 -23.29 -0.91 26.41
C ILE A 1134 -24.23 -0.72 27.60
N CYS A 1135 -24.55 0.52 27.94
CA CYS A 1135 -25.57 0.84 28.94
C CYS A 1135 -26.29 2.16 28.64
N TYR A 1136 -27.47 2.31 29.23
CA TYR A 1136 -28.27 3.52 29.20
C TYR A 1136 -28.44 4.07 30.61
N ILE A 1137 -28.19 5.37 30.79
CA ILE A 1137 -28.19 6.06 32.07
C ILE A 1137 -29.22 7.17 32.02
N GLU A 1138 -30.08 7.27 33.03
CA GLU A 1138 -31.04 8.35 33.19
C GLU A 1138 -30.84 9.02 34.56
N PHE A 1139 -30.55 10.32 34.57
CA PHE A 1139 -30.42 11.10 35.80
C PHE A 1139 -31.82 11.35 36.37
N THR A 1140 -32.13 10.73 37.50
CA THR A 1140 -33.45 10.77 38.15
C THR A 1140 -33.57 11.87 39.21
N ASP A 1141 -32.43 12.35 39.72
CA ASP A 1141 -32.33 13.46 40.66
C ASP A 1141 -31.08 14.33 40.41
N GLY A 1142 -30.79 15.26 41.31
CA GLY A 1142 -29.59 16.11 41.25
C GLY A 1142 -29.64 17.23 40.20
N GLU A 1143 -28.50 17.87 39.95
CA GLU A 1143 -28.38 19.01 39.01
C GLU A 1143 -28.62 18.60 37.54
N LEU A 1144 -28.43 17.32 37.20
CA LEU A 1144 -28.56 16.79 35.84
C LEU A 1144 -29.91 16.11 35.58
N LYS A 1145 -30.87 16.23 36.51
CA LYS A 1145 -32.18 15.56 36.50
C LYS A 1145 -32.90 15.66 35.15
N GLY A 1146 -33.31 14.51 34.62
CA GLY A 1146 -33.95 14.35 33.32
C GLY A 1146 -32.96 14.11 32.17
N GLY A 1147 -31.68 14.41 32.35
CA GLY A 1147 -30.61 14.11 31.39
C GLY A 1147 -30.41 12.62 31.20
N LYS A 1148 -29.93 12.22 30.01
CA LYS A 1148 -29.77 10.82 29.62
C LYS A 1148 -28.45 10.60 28.89
N ILE A 1149 -27.83 9.45 29.09
CA ILE A 1149 -26.64 9.01 28.35
C ILE A 1149 -26.89 7.61 27.78
N LEU A 1150 -26.52 7.39 26.53
CA LEU A 1150 -26.40 6.06 25.94
C LEU A 1150 -24.93 5.84 25.58
N TYR A 1151 -24.27 4.95 26.32
CA TYR A 1151 -22.87 4.58 26.09
C TYR A 1151 -22.79 3.32 25.24
N VAL A 1152 -21.93 3.35 24.21
CA VAL A 1152 -21.57 2.19 23.39
C VAL A 1152 -20.04 2.16 23.25
N TRP A 1153 -19.41 1.08 23.68
CA TRP A 1153 -17.97 0.86 23.50
C TRP A 1153 -17.63 0.78 22.00
N ALA A 1154 -16.66 1.60 21.57
CA ALA A 1154 -16.34 1.86 20.16
C ALA A 1154 -16.07 0.59 19.34
N THR A 1155 -15.37 -0.37 19.93
CA THR A 1155 -14.90 -1.62 19.27
C THR A 1155 -16.05 -2.49 18.78
N LEU A 1156 -17.21 -2.43 19.45
CA LEU A 1156 -18.44 -3.14 19.06
C LEU A 1156 -18.99 -2.66 17.71
N MET A 1157 -18.70 -1.41 17.32
CA MET A 1157 -19.16 -0.84 16.05
C MET A 1157 -18.42 -1.41 14.84
N GLY A 1158 -17.23 -2.00 15.05
CA GLY A 1158 -16.43 -2.66 14.01
C GLY A 1158 -16.70 -4.15 13.82
N GLN A 1159 -17.57 -4.76 14.63
CA GLN A 1159 -17.90 -6.19 14.57
C GLN A 1159 -19.11 -6.46 13.65
N ASP A 1160 -19.36 -7.73 13.29
CA ASP A 1160 -20.51 -8.18 12.46
C ASP A 1160 -21.88 -7.61 12.92
N TYR A 1161 -22.04 -7.36 14.23
CA TYR A 1161 -23.26 -6.82 14.83
C TYR A 1161 -23.29 -5.29 14.99
N GLY A 1162 -22.21 -4.57 14.64
CA GLY A 1162 -22.10 -3.13 14.79
C GLY A 1162 -23.16 -2.34 14.02
N GLN A 1163 -23.54 -2.80 12.82
CA GLN A 1163 -24.66 -2.22 12.07
C GLN A 1163 -26.01 -2.46 12.78
N THR A 1164 -26.22 -3.63 13.38
CA THR A 1164 -27.45 -3.97 14.13
C THR A 1164 -27.58 -3.09 15.38
N ILE A 1165 -26.50 -2.92 16.14
CA ILE A 1165 -26.43 -1.97 17.26
C ILE A 1165 -26.83 -0.58 16.77
N MET A 1166 -26.20 -0.12 15.69
CA MET A 1166 -26.46 1.22 15.15
C MET A 1166 -27.93 1.41 14.74
N SER A 1167 -28.46 0.45 13.98
CA SER A 1167 -29.84 0.39 13.52
C SER A 1167 -30.84 0.47 14.69
N ASP A 1168 -30.61 -0.29 15.76
CA ASP A 1168 -31.49 -0.30 16.94
C ASP A 1168 -31.38 0.96 17.81
N VAL A 1169 -30.16 1.47 18.05
CA VAL A 1169 -29.95 2.74 18.76
C VAL A 1169 -30.70 3.87 18.08
N TYR A 1170 -30.67 3.93 16.74
CA TYR A 1170 -31.43 4.96 16.03
C TYR A 1170 -32.93 4.70 15.96
N LYS A 1171 -33.42 3.45 15.95
CA LYS A 1171 -34.85 3.15 16.12
C LYS A 1171 -35.36 3.68 17.47
N PHE A 1172 -34.58 3.48 18.54
CA PHE A 1172 -34.87 4.03 19.87
C PHE A 1172 -34.91 5.56 19.84
N ILE A 1173 -33.92 6.21 19.23
CA ILE A 1173 -33.82 7.68 19.13
C ILE A 1173 -34.95 8.29 18.30
N ALA A 1174 -35.29 7.71 17.15
CA ALA A 1174 -36.43 8.12 16.34
C ALA A 1174 -37.75 8.06 17.15
N ALA A 1175 -37.92 7.03 17.99
CA ALA A 1175 -39.06 6.92 18.88
C ALA A 1175 -39.08 7.92 20.06
N GLN A 1176 -37.98 8.64 20.33
CA GLN A 1176 -37.97 9.79 21.24
C GLN A 1176 -38.25 11.12 20.51
N LEU A 1177 -37.92 11.22 19.21
CA LEU A 1177 -38.06 12.44 18.39
C LEU A 1177 -39.42 12.60 17.70
N ILE A 1178 -40.23 11.54 17.67
CA ILE A 1178 -41.57 11.51 17.04
C ILE A 1178 -42.69 11.68 18.10
N LYS A 1179 -42.33 11.78 19.39
CA LYS A 1179 -43.23 12.15 20.49
C LYS A 1179 -43.38 13.67 20.58
#